data_AF-C4JP42-F1
#
_entry.id   AF-C4JP42-F1
#
_cell.length_a   1.000
_cell.length_b   1.000
_cell.length_c   1.000
_cell.angle_alpha   90.00
_cell.angle_beta   90.00
_cell.angle_gamma   90.00
#
_symmetry.space_group_name_H-M   'P 1'
#
loop_
_entity.id
_entity.type
_entity.pdbx_description
1 polymer ?
#
loop_
_entity_poly.entity_id
_entity_poly.type
_entity_poly.pdbx_seq_one_letter_code
_entity_poly.pdbx_strand_id
1 'polypeptide(L)'
;MGIIERLRGLYSKKVPLYMSRASRPSPTLSRDAPSVIKYRVRAVMASCFGCSLAALYLIVVKGHTTYLEALRLLGWWPIGPLEIIKSLFLTAILFMGFLFERGIAEGEWRNWIRGRGFFESLSGWVGWRNFVAGPITEEVAFRSIIIALHLLAKISPARIVFVSPLYFGIAHVHHFYEFKLTHEHASLAQMLFRTIFQFIYTTIFGWYAAFVYLRTGSLFAVILIHSFCNCCGLPRLWGRVEVEIPLRAFDVRRKEDEDLPSQRIHQKQLGIEWTIAYYLILIVGAGAFWSQLWPLTESPLALASFARSAIADLESKATAYFSHALTPAMIPHSFFKARLPASRISFVQCATYTTSRRIQIPPPFPITPTCPAPTCPCAEMPRGLEIDHEQDLNGTMAAYAQQVLIATGQSDWRSRIEEDGQDQGWGMLGSGLKKLVTRGGKYADPYNSIMITNSSFKPRADPGGETKTASAFLFPSFKYLPNIPLDEEGLERFTKAFLLPHKVHKAHDVLPASKREEMKRQSALQSSFPGLIELRHSPTVLICGHGHRDQRCGIMGPLLQAEFRRALKNIGFTTDGDKVDGPGHANVGLISHIGGHKYAGNVIIYLPPSMESNALSGKGIWYGRVEPKHVEGIVKETILDGRVIRDHFRGGIEESGVLRL
;
A
#
# COMPACT_ATOMS: atom_id res chain seq x y z
N MET A 1 -12.41 37.66 11.22
CA MET A 1 -11.01 37.22 11.00
C MET A 1 -10.24 36.88 12.29
N GLY A 2 -10.41 37.57 13.42
CA GLY A 2 -9.62 37.33 14.65
C GLY A 2 -9.91 36.05 15.46
N ILE A 3 -11.01 35.34 15.22
CA ILE A 3 -11.32 34.06 15.91
C ILE A 3 -10.55 32.88 15.27
N ILE A 4 -10.29 32.95 13.96
CA ILE A 4 -9.54 31.92 13.22
C ILE A 4 -8.05 31.93 13.58
N GLU A 5 -7.47 33.11 13.85
CA GLU A 5 -6.10 33.21 14.36
C GLU A 5 -5.96 32.74 15.81
N ARG A 6 -6.94 33.00 16.67
CA ARG A 6 -6.94 32.48 18.06
C ARG A 6 -7.12 30.95 18.11
N LEU A 7 -7.85 30.37 17.16
CA LEU A 7 -7.94 28.91 17.01
C LEU A 7 -6.64 28.28 16.49
N ARG A 8 -5.85 28.99 15.69
CA ARG A 8 -4.50 28.56 15.26
C ARG A 8 -3.54 28.45 16.45
N GLY A 9 -3.67 29.34 17.44
CA GLY A 9 -2.89 29.30 18.69
C GLY A 9 -3.28 28.14 19.62
N LEU A 10 -4.56 27.75 19.64
CA LEU A 10 -5.07 26.64 20.46
C LEU A 10 -4.79 25.25 19.86
N TYR A 11 -4.72 25.13 18.53
CA TYR A 11 -4.26 23.90 17.85
C TYR A 11 -2.74 23.69 17.87
N SER A 12 -1.96 24.70 18.30
CA SER A 12 -0.50 24.63 18.40
C SER A 12 0.00 23.87 19.64
N LYS A 13 -0.88 23.48 20.57
CA LYS A 13 -0.51 22.81 21.83
C LYS A 13 -1.03 21.37 21.93
N LYS A 14 -0.82 20.55 20.89
CA LYS A 14 -1.07 19.10 20.94
C LYS A 14 0.13 18.28 20.43
N VAL A 15 0.74 17.59 21.40
CA VAL A 15 1.57 16.37 21.34
C VAL A 15 3.05 16.53 20.88
N PRO A 16 4.03 16.12 21.72
CA PRO A 16 5.48 16.20 21.45
C PRO A 16 5.95 15.61 20.11
N LEU A 17 5.20 14.66 19.54
CA LEU A 17 5.47 14.03 18.23
C LEU A 17 5.33 14.97 17.03
N TYR A 18 4.64 16.10 17.15
CA TYR A 18 4.48 17.09 16.07
C TYR A 18 5.40 18.30 16.22
N MET A 19 6.19 18.38 17.30
CA MET A 19 7.14 19.47 17.56
C MET A 19 8.48 19.26 16.86
N SER A 20 8.87 18.02 16.61
CA SER A 20 10.09 17.70 15.85
C SER A 20 9.80 17.67 14.35
N ARG A 21 10.58 18.43 13.57
CA ARG A 21 10.54 18.37 12.10
C ARG A 21 10.81 16.95 11.56
N ALA A 22 11.48 16.09 12.33
CA ALA A 22 11.82 14.72 11.94
C ALA A 22 10.67 13.70 12.09
N SER A 23 9.59 14.03 12.79
CA SER A 23 8.44 13.12 13.02
C SER A 23 7.12 13.64 12.47
N ARG A 24 7.05 14.90 12.05
CA ARG A 24 5.83 15.51 11.50
C ARG A 24 5.42 14.81 10.19
N PRO A 25 4.17 14.35 10.05
CA PRO A 25 3.65 13.84 8.78
C PRO A 25 3.80 14.92 7.70
N SER A 26 4.45 14.56 6.60
CA SER A 26 4.54 15.38 5.40
C SER A 26 4.25 14.51 4.17
N PRO A 27 3.84 15.11 3.04
CA PRO A 27 3.69 14.39 1.77
C PRO A 27 5.01 13.75 1.27
N THR A 28 6.14 14.08 1.89
CA THR A 28 7.51 13.80 1.43
C THR A 28 8.29 12.85 2.35
N LEU A 29 7.75 12.50 3.51
CA LEU A 29 8.40 11.66 4.52
C LEU A 29 7.45 10.53 4.92
N SER A 30 7.66 9.36 4.31
CA SER A 30 6.86 8.17 4.64
C SER A 30 7.04 7.78 6.10
N ARG A 31 5.91 7.48 6.75
CA ARG A 31 5.85 6.95 8.12
C ARG A 31 6.64 5.65 8.30
N ASP A 32 6.83 4.90 7.22
CA ASP A 32 7.49 3.60 7.21
C ASP A 32 9.01 3.68 6.95
N ALA A 33 9.57 4.90 6.84
CA ALA A 33 11.01 5.12 6.75
C ALA A 33 11.71 4.67 8.05
N PRO A 34 12.80 3.87 7.99
CA PRO A 34 13.46 3.34 9.19
C PRO A 34 13.95 4.43 10.17
N SER A 35 14.40 5.58 9.67
CA SER A 35 14.80 6.73 10.49
C SER A 35 13.63 7.32 11.28
N VAL A 36 12.45 7.44 10.65
CA VAL A 36 11.22 7.92 11.27
C VAL A 36 10.71 6.93 12.30
N ILE A 37 10.71 5.63 11.98
CA ILE A 37 10.34 4.56 12.92
C ILE A 37 11.24 4.60 14.16
N LYS A 38 12.56 4.62 13.98
CA LYS A 38 13.53 4.68 15.09
C LYS A 38 13.30 5.90 15.98
N TYR A 39 13.12 7.08 15.37
CA TYR A 39 12.89 8.31 16.12
C TYR A 39 11.57 8.28 16.88
N ARG A 40 10.47 7.94 16.21
CA ARG A 40 9.13 7.86 16.82
C ARG A 40 9.09 6.83 17.94
N VAL A 41 9.66 5.64 17.74
CA VAL A 41 9.71 4.63 18.79
C VAL A 41 10.55 5.09 19.97
N ARG A 42 11.73 5.69 19.75
CA ARG A 42 12.53 6.26 20.85
C ARG A 42 11.77 7.32 21.64
N ALA A 43 11.11 8.24 20.94
CA ALA A 43 10.33 9.30 21.57
C ALA A 43 9.14 8.76 22.38
N VAL A 44 8.39 7.81 21.81
CA VAL A 44 7.24 7.18 22.48
C VAL A 44 7.69 6.33 23.68
N MET A 45 8.76 5.54 23.53
CA MET A 45 9.33 4.76 24.64
C MET A 45 9.81 5.67 25.79
N ALA A 46 10.50 6.77 25.48
CA ALA A 46 10.91 7.76 26.49
C ALA A 46 9.71 8.40 27.19
N SER A 47 8.66 8.74 26.44
CA SER A 47 7.40 9.26 27.00
C SER A 47 6.72 8.24 27.89
N CYS A 48 6.62 6.97 27.46
CA CYS A 48 6.02 5.89 28.24
C CYS A 48 6.80 5.63 29.53
N PHE A 49 8.14 5.65 29.46
CA PHE A 49 9.01 5.51 30.62
C PHE A 49 8.81 6.65 31.63
N GLY A 50 8.85 7.90 31.16
CA GLY A 50 8.60 9.07 32.00
C GLY A 50 7.20 9.08 32.61
N CYS A 51 6.17 8.74 31.84
CA CYS A 51 4.80 8.65 32.36
C CYS A 51 4.62 7.48 33.35
N SER A 52 5.31 6.35 33.14
CA SER A 52 5.28 5.21 34.07
C SER A 52 5.93 5.57 35.40
N LEU A 53 7.07 6.28 35.38
CA LEU A 53 7.72 6.78 36.59
C LEU A 53 6.84 7.80 37.32
N ALA A 54 6.21 8.72 36.58
CA ALA A 54 5.28 9.68 37.15
C ALA A 54 4.04 9.00 37.78
N ALA A 55 3.48 8.00 37.09
CA ALA A 55 2.37 7.21 37.61
C ALA A 55 2.78 6.44 38.88
N LEU A 56 3.94 5.77 38.87
CA LEU A 56 4.49 5.08 40.03
C LEU A 56 4.68 6.03 41.22
N TYR A 57 5.29 7.19 40.99
CA TYR A 57 5.46 8.23 42.01
C TYR A 57 4.11 8.69 42.58
N LEU A 58 3.12 8.96 41.72
CA LEU A 58 1.78 9.37 42.15
C LEU A 58 1.09 8.28 42.97
N ILE A 59 1.14 7.02 42.54
CA ILE A 59 0.50 5.90 43.25
C ILE A 59 1.14 5.70 44.64
N VAL A 60 2.48 5.76 44.73
CA VAL A 60 3.20 5.57 46.00
C VAL A 60 2.97 6.76 46.93
N VAL A 61 3.21 7.99 46.46
CA VAL A 61 3.22 9.19 47.31
C VAL A 61 1.81 9.67 47.63
N LYS A 62 0.89 9.68 46.66
CA LYS A 62 -0.49 10.13 46.89
C LYS A 62 -1.42 9.01 47.33
N GLY A 63 -1.15 7.78 46.91
CA GLY A 63 -1.92 6.61 47.35
C GLY A 63 -1.48 6.05 48.70
N HIS A 64 -0.34 6.52 49.27
CA HIS A 64 0.27 5.95 50.48
C HIS A 64 0.46 4.43 50.40
N THR A 65 0.79 3.93 49.20
CA THR A 65 0.96 2.50 48.93
C THR A 65 2.44 2.13 48.83
N THR A 66 2.76 0.86 49.03
CA THR A 66 4.12 0.36 48.82
C THR A 66 4.46 0.32 47.33
N TYR A 67 5.76 0.38 46.99
CA TYR A 67 6.21 0.22 45.60
C TYR A 67 5.72 -1.09 44.97
N LEU A 68 5.59 -2.16 45.76
CA LEU A 68 5.13 -3.46 45.28
C LEU A 68 3.65 -3.43 44.89
N GLU A 69 2.80 -2.81 45.71
CA GLU A 69 1.38 -2.63 45.41
C GLU A 69 1.18 -1.71 44.21
N ALA A 70 2.00 -0.68 44.08
CA ALA A 70 1.98 0.21 42.92
C ALA A 70 2.38 -0.52 41.63
N LEU A 71 3.42 -1.36 41.66
CA LEU A 71 3.82 -2.21 40.53
C LEU A 71 2.76 -3.26 40.19
N ARG A 72 2.01 -3.75 41.20
CA ARG A 72 0.84 -4.61 41.01
C ARG A 72 -0.28 -3.90 40.31
N LEU A 73 -0.63 -2.69 40.74
CA LEU A 73 -1.67 -1.89 40.08
C LEU A 73 -1.33 -1.54 38.63
N LEU A 74 -0.04 -1.30 38.35
CA LEU A 74 0.47 -1.07 37.00
C LEU A 74 0.63 -2.36 36.18
N GLY A 75 0.49 -3.54 36.80
CA GLY A 75 0.56 -4.85 36.16
C GLY A 75 1.97 -5.31 35.76
N TRP A 76 3.01 -4.68 36.30
CA TRP A 76 4.41 -5.08 36.10
C TRP A 76 4.83 -6.23 37.01
N TRP A 77 4.18 -6.38 38.17
CA TRP A 77 4.52 -7.40 39.16
C TRP A 77 3.31 -7.90 39.97
N PRO A 78 3.17 -9.20 40.28
CA PRO A 78 4.03 -10.30 39.85
C PRO A 78 3.85 -10.61 38.37
N ILE A 79 4.88 -11.20 37.76
CA ILE A 79 4.75 -11.78 36.43
C ILE A 79 3.91 -13.04 36.60
N GLY A 80 2.77 -13.12 35.91
CA GLY A 80 1.87 -14.29 35.92
C GLY A 80 1.96 -15.09 34.62
N PRO A 81 2.87 -16.10 34.52
CA PRO A 81 2.98 -16.93 33.31
C PRO A 81 1.69 -17.67 32.97
N LEU A 82 0.95 -18.11 33.99
CA LEU A 82 -0.31 -18.82 33.79
C LEU A 82 -1.37 -17.92 33.17
N GLU A 83 -1.48 -16.67 33.64
CA GLU A 83 -2.37 -15.65 33.09
C GLU A 83 -2.02 -15.32 31.65
N ILE A 84 -0.72 -15.23 31.33
CA ILE A 84 -0.24 -15.02 29.96
C ILE A 84 -0.69 -16.18 29.07
N ILE A 85 -0.43 -17.43 29.48
CA ILE A 85 -0.78 -18.62 28.70
C ILE A 85 -2.30 -18.73 28.52
N LYS A 86 -3.09 -18.57 29.58
CA LYS A 86 -4.55 -18.64 29.51
C LYS A 86 -5.13 -17.54 28.63
N SER A 87 -4.63 -16.31 28.72
CA SER A 87 -5.12 -15.18 27.90
C SER A 87 -4.75 -15.34 26.43
N LEU A 88 -3.54 -15.83 26.14
CA LEU A 88 -3.14 -16.19 24.77
C LEU A 88 -3.98 -17.33 24.23
N PHE A 89 -4.23 -18.37 25.03
CA PHE A 89 -5.07 -19.49 24.64
C PHE A 89 -6.51 -19.06 24.36
N LEU A 90 -7.11 -18.23 25.22
CA LEU A 90 -8.43 -17.63 24.98
C LEU A 90 -8.46 -16.85 23.67
N THR A 91 -7.43 -16.05 23.40
CA THR A 91 -7.31 -15.31 22.15
C THR A 91 -7.14 -16.24 20.95
N ALA A 92 -6.37 -17.32 21.08
CA ALA A 92 -6.21 -18.33 20.03
C ALA A 92 -7.53 -19.05 19.70
N ILE A 93 -8.39 -19.30 20.70
CA ILE A 93 -9.75 -19.84 20.50
C ILE A 93 -10.59 -18.89 19.63
N LEU A 94 -10.54 -17.58 19.91
CA LEU A 94 -11.24 -16.57 19.11
C LEU A 94 -10.73 -16.55 17.65
N PHE A 95 -9.43 -16.75 17.46
CA PHE A 95 -8.77 -16.74 16.15
C PHE A 95 -8.65 -18.14 15.51
N MET A 96 -9.43 -19.12 15.96
CA MET A 96 -9.32 -20.51 15.49
C MET A 96 -9.53 -20.65 13.98
N GLY A 97 -10.41 -19.83 13.39
CA GLY A 97 -10.58 -19.77 11.92
C GLY A 97 -9.31 -19.37 11.20
N PHE A 98 -8.64 -18.30 11.65
CA PHE A 98 -7.35 -17.86 11.10
C PHE A 98 -6.25 -18.93 11.26
N LEU A 99 -6.18 -19.57 12.44
CA LEU A 99 -5.22 -20.64 12.70
C LEU A 99 -5.47 -21.87 11.82
N PHE A 100 -6.73 -22.19 11.52
CA PHE A 100 -7.09 -23.25 10.58
C PHE A 100 -6.70 -22.88 9.15
N GLU A 101 -7.04 -21.67 8.69
CA GLU A 101 -6.72 -21.17 7.35
C GLU A 101 -5.20 -21.19 7.11
N ARG A 102 -4.41 -20.53 7.97
CA ARG A 102 -2.95 -20.45 7.76
C ARG A 102 -2.19 -21.69 8.18
N GLY A 103 -2.55 -22.25 9.33
CA GLY A 103 -1.85 -23.38 9.90
C GLY A 103 -2.10 -24.65 9.08
N ILE A 104 -3.37 -24.96 8.83
CA ILE A 104 -3.79 -26.25 8.26
C ILE A 104 -4.03 -26.14 6.76
N ALA A 105 -4.81 -25.16 6.29
CA ALA A 105 -5.14 -25.04 4.87
C ALA A 105 -3.92 -24.58 4.04
N GLU A 106 -3.18 -23.57 4.49
CA GLU A 106 -1.95 -23.08 3.84
C GLU A 106 -0.69 -23.90 4.21
N GLY A 107 -0.79 -24.78 5.21
CA GLY A 107 0.30 -25.69 5.60
C GLY A 107 1.47 -25.03 6.35
N GLU A 108 1.29 -23.81 6.87
CA GLU A 108 2.36 -23.06 7.55
C GLU A 108 2.72 -23.59 8.94
N TRP A 109 1.94 -24.53 9.51
CA TRP A 109 2.16 -25.07 10.86
C TRP A 109 3.59 -25.63 11.05
N ARG A 110 4.18 -26.21 10.00
CA ARG A 110 5.57 -26.73 10.02
C ARG A 110 6.62 -25.63 10.17
N ASN A 111 6.34 -24.45 9.63
CA ASN A 111 7.24 -23.29 9.70
C ASN A 111 7.13 -22.58 11.05
N TRP A 112 5.94 -22.58 11.66
CA TRP A 112 5.73 -22.04 13.01
C TRP A 112 6.49 -22.85 14.06
N ILE A 113 6.43 -24.18 14.00
CA ILE A 113 7.18 -25.07 14.90
C ILE A 113 8.70 -24.88 14.75
N ARG A 114 9.18 -24.57 13.55
CA ARG A 114 10.60 -24.30 13.25
C ARG A 114 11.04 -22.86 13.53
N GLY A 115 10.13 -21.97 13.95
CA GLY A 115 10.40 -20.56 14.29
C GLY A 115 10.79 -19.62 13.13
N ARG A 116 11.11 -20.14 11.93
CA ARG A 116 11.72 -19.38 10.83
C ARG A 116 10.90 -18.16 10.36
N GLY A 117 9.58 -18.28 10.22
CA GLY A 117 8.73 -17.20 9.70
C GLY A 117 8.55 -16.01 10.66
N PHE A 118 8.60 -16.24 11.98
CA PHE A 118 8.46 -15.18 12.99
C PHE A 118 9.74 -14.35 13.12
N PHE A 119 10.92 -15.00 13.11
CA PHE A 119 12.21 -14.30 13.18
C PHE A 119 12.51 -13.47 11.92
N GLU A 120 12.14 -13.96 10.73
CA GLU A 120 12.27 -13.18 9.50
C GLU A 120 11.36 -11.93 9.49
N SER A 121 10.15 -12.03 10.06
CA SER A 121 9.20 -10.91 10.17
C SER A 121 9.66 -9.82 11.14
N LEU A 122 10.43 -10.17 12.18
CA LEU A 122 11.00 -9.22 13.15
C LEU A 122 12.31 -8.56 12.69
N SER A 123 12.94 -9.06 11.63
CA SER A 123 14.24 -8.57 11.13
C SER A 123 14.18 -7.13 10.58
N GLY A 124 13.00 -6.68 10.13
CA GLY A 124 12.77 -5.34 9.62
C GLY A 124 12.20 -4.37 10.66
N TRP A 125 12.58 -3.09 10.58
CA TRP A 125 12.07 -2.03 11.48
C TRP A 125 10.55 -1.87 11.48
N VAL A 126 9.89 -2.17 10.36
CA VAL A 126 8.41 -2.13 10.24
C VAL A 126 7.78 -3.28 11.03
N GLY A 127 8.30 -4.50 10.90
CA GLY A 127 7.81 -5.66 11.64
C GLY A 127 8.07 -5.52 13.15
N TRP A 128 9.29 -5.12 13.53
CA TRP A 128 9.59 -4.82 14.93
C TRP A 128 8.68 -3.73 15.52
N ARG A 129 8.37 -2.68 14.76
CA ARG A 129 7.39 -1.66 15.18
C ARG A 129 6.00 -2.26 15.39
N ASN A 130 5.49 -3.04 14.44
CA ASN A 130 4.11 -3.53 14.45
C ASN A 130 3.87 -4.64 15.49
N PHE A 131 4.85 -5.51 15.72
CA PHE A 131 4.69 -6.70 16.56
C PHE A 131 5.29 -6.56 17.96
N VAL A 132 6.19 -5.59 18.18
CA VAL A 132 6.89 -5.43 19.46
C VAL A 132 6.70 -4.02 20.02
N ALA A 133 7.25 -3.00 19.36
CA ALA A 133 7.29 -1.66 19.95
C ALA A 133 5.89 -1.02 20.08
N GLY A 134 5.04 -1.16 19.07
CA GLY A 134 3.64 -0.70 19.09
C GLY A 134 2.87 -1.33 20.25
N PRO A 135 2.70 -2.67 20.27
CA PRO A 135 2.03 -3.37 21.36
C PRO A 135 2.54 -3.00 22.76
N ILE A 136 3.86 -2.95 22.98
CA ILE A 136 4.42 -2.57 24.29
C ILE A 136 4.03 -1.14 24.66
N THR A 137 4.25 -0.17 23.78
CA THR A 137 4.01 1.24 24.10
C THR A 137 2.52 1.55 24.28
N GLU A 138 1.67 0.96 23.46
CA GLU A 138 0.22 1.13 23.54
C GLU A 138 -0.33 0.50 24.83
N GLU A 139 0.04 -0.73 25.17
CA GLU A 139 -0.47 -1.35 26.40
C GLU A 139 0.07 -0.70 27.68
N VAL A 140 1.32 -0.21 27.68
CA VAL A 140 1.84 0.59 28.81
C VAL A 140 1.01 1.86 28.99
N ALA A 141 0.75 2.60 27.91
CA ALA A 141 -0.03 3.84 28.01
C ALA A 141 -1.49 3.59 28.40
N PHE A 142 -2.18 2.71 27.69
CA PHE A 142 -3.63 2.56 27.79
C PHE A 142 -4.08 1.59 28.88
N ARG A 143 -3.30 0.55 29.20
CA ARG A 143 -3.65 -0.43 30.25
C ARG A 143 -2.90 -0.14 31.53
N SER A 144 -1.57 -0.11 31.50
CA SER A 144 -0.79 0.09 32.74
C SER A 144 -1.09 1.43 33.41
N ILE A 145 -1.04 2.55 32.68
CA ILE A 145 -1.18 3.88 33.26
C ILE A 145 -2.64 4.32 33.37
N ILE A 146 -3.37 4.35 32.25
CA ILE A 146 -4.73 4.93 32.22
C ILE A 146 -5.70 4.12 33.10
N ILE A 147 -5.69 2.78 33.06
CA ILE A 147 -6.61 1.98 33.88
C ILE A 147 -6.25 2.10 35.37
N ALA A 148 -4.97 2.09 35.74
CA ALA A 148 -4.55 2.31 37.13
C ALA A 148 -5.09 3.64 37.69
N LEU A 149 -5.03 4.73 36.91
CA LEU A 149 -5.61 6.02 37.30
C LEU A 149 -7.13 5.97 37.46
N HIS A 150 -7.84 5.24 36.60
CA HIS A 150 -9.30 5.07 36.73
C HIS A 150 -9.68 4.24 37.95
N LEU A 151 -8.89 3.21 38.28
CA LEU A 151 -9.07 2.40 39.49
C LEU A 151 -8.85 3.26 40.75
N LEU A 152 -7.80 4.09 40.77
CA LEU A 152 -7.57 5.05 41.87
C LEU A 152 -8.69 6.09 41.99
N ALA A 153 -9.28 6.50 40.87
CA ALA A 153 -10.46 7.36 40.84
C ALA A 153 -11.76 6.64 41.25
N LYS A 154 -11.69 5.37 41.70
CA LYS A 154 -12.81 4.54 42.15
C LYS A 154 -13.91 4.37 41.10
N ILE A 155 -13.53 4.36 39.81
CA ILE A 155 -14.46 4.11 38.71
C ILE A 155 -14.77 2.61 38.66
N SER A 156 -16.04 2.24 38.50
CA SER A 156 -16.46 0.83 38.44
C SER A 156 -15.76 0.08 37.28
N PRO A 157 -15.34 -1.18 37.47
CA PRO A 157 -14.58 -1.95 36.46
C PRO A 157 -15.28 -2.06 35.11
N ALA A 158 -16.61 -2.27 35.10
CA ALA A 158 -17.41 -2.31 33.88
C ALA A 158 -17.30 -0.99 33.10
N ARG A 159 -17.42 0.15 33.78
CA ARG A 159 -17.27 1.47 33.14
C ARG A 159 -15.85 1.69 32.62
N ILE A 160 -14.83 1.20 33.32
CA ILE A 160 -13.45 1.28 32.85
C ILE A 160 -13.29 0.52 31.53
N VAL A 161 -13.81 -0.72 31.44
CA VAL A 161 -13.75 -1.54 30.22
C VAL A 161 -14.32 -0.79 29.02
N PHE A 162 -15.48 -0.14 29.16
CA PHE A 162 -16.13 0.52 28.01
C PHE A 162 -15.60 1.93 27.71
N VAL A 163 -15.12 2.67 28.71
CA VAL A 163 -14.70 4.07 28.55
C VAL A 163 -13.22 4.21 28.21
N SER A 164 -12.32 3.45 28.85
CA SER A 164 -10.88 3.65 28.66
C SER A 164 -10.42 3.43 27.20
N PRO A 165 -11.03 2.52 26.42
CA PRO A 165 -10.66 2.35 25.02
C PRO A 165 -11.14 3.45 24.09
N LEU A 166 -12.06 4.32 24.53
CA LEU A 166 -12.44 5.49 23.73
C LEU A 166 -11.27 6.48 23.60
N TYR A 167 -10.40 6.60 24.62
CA TYR A 167 -9.16 7.37 24.50
C TYR A 167 -8.24 6.80 23.42
N PHE A 168 -8.18 5.47 23.31
CA PHE A 168 -7.41 4.75 22.30
C PHE A 168 -8.01 4.91 20.89
N GLY A 169 -9.33 4.77 20.76
CA GLY A 169 -10.04 4.97 19.49
C GLY A 169 -9.93 6.42 18.98
N ILE A 170 -10.14 7.41 19.86
CA ILE A 170 -9.99 8.84 19.52
C ILE A 170 -8.55 9.16 19.13
N ALA A 171 -7.57 8.56 19.80
CA ALA A 171 -6.16 8.73 19.45
C ALA A 171 -5.90 8.33 17.99
N HIS A 172 -6.66 7.43 17.38
CA HIS A 172 -6.52 7.04 15.96
C HIS A 172 -7.27 7.94 14.96
N VAL A 173 -8.10 8.88 15.42
CA VAL A 173 -8.79 9.85 14.55
C VAL A 173 -7.79 10.75 13.82
N HIS A 174 -6.57 10.94 14.34
CA HIS A 174 -5.51 11.65 13.63
C HIS A 174 -5.13 10.99 12.29
N HIS A 175 -5.38 9.69 12.10
CA HIS A 175 -5.18 9.05 10.80
C HIS A 175 -6.13 9.56 9.73
N PHE A 176 -7.29 10.11 10.09
CA PHE A 176 -8.14 10.82 9.12
C PHE A 176 -7.41 12.05 8.56
N TYR A 177 -6.77 12.82 9.44
CA TYR A 177 -5.99 13.99 9.06
C TYR A 177 -4.74 13.61 8.27
N GLU A 178 -3.99 12.58 8.71
CA GLU A 178 -2.84 12.07 7.96
C GLU A 178 -3.25 11.52 6.58
N PHE A 179 -4.33 10.74 6.50
CA PHE A 179 -4.82 10.17 5.24
C PHE A 179 -5.33 11.24 4.27
N LYS A 180 -5.96 12.30 4.78
CA LYS A 180 -6.35 13.47 3.98
C LYS A 180 -5.12 14.24 3.46
N LEU A 181 -4.05 14.33 4.26
CA LEU A 181 -2.81 14.99 3.85
C LEU A 181 -2.02 14.19 2.81
N THR A 182 -2.09 12.85 2.85
CA THR A 182 -1.38 11.97 1.91
C THR A 182 -2.21 11.64 0.66
N HIS A 183 -3.55 11.75 0.73
CA HIS A 183 -4.47 11.43 -0.38
C HIS A 183 -5.46 12.58 -0.62
N GLU A 184 -5.00 13.65 -1.26
CA GLU A 184 -5.80 14.86 -1.53
C GLU A 184 -7.06 14.58 -2.38
N HIS A 185 -7.08 13.48 -3.15
CA HIS A 185 -8.19 13.08 -4.03
C HIS A 185 -9.05 11.92 -3.50
N ALA A 186 -8.80 11.40 -2.29
CA ALA A 186 -9.61 10.31 -1.74
C ALA A 186 -11.05 10.77 -1.48
N SER A 187 -12.02 9.94 -1.86
CA SER A 187 -13.43 10.26 -1.60
C SER A 187 -13.67 10.36 -0.08
N LEU A 188 -14.46 11.36 0.34
CA LEU A 188 -14.81 11.54 1.75
C LEU A 188 -15.42 10.27 2.35
N ALA A 189 -16.21 9.53 1.56
CA ALA A 189 -16.80 8.26 1.96
C ALA A 189 -15.75 7.18 2.28
N GLN A 190 -14.71 7.00 1.45
CA GLN A 190 -13.64 6.03 1.72
C GLN A 190 -12.78 6.43 2.93
N MET A 191 -12.49 7.73 3.08
CA MET A 191 -11.76 8.25 4.23
C MET A 191 -12.54 8.00 5.54
N LEU A 192 -13.84 8.33 5.53
CA LEU A 192 -14.74 8.09 6.65
C LEU A 192 -14.90 6.61 6.95
N PHE A 193 -15.17 5.77 5.94
CA PHE A 193 -15.32 4.33 6.12
C PHE A 193 -14.08 3.71 6.76
N ARG A 194 -12.88 4.05 6.28
CA ARG A 194 -11.62 3.57 6.85
C ARG A 194 -11.45 4.02 8.30
N THR A 195 -11.66 5.30 8.59
CA THR A 195 -11.49 5.84 9.94
C THR A 195 -12.52 5.26 10.91
N ILE A 196 -13.78 5.13 10.49
CA ILE A 196 -14.86 4.54 11.28
C ILE A 196 -14.57 3.06 11.54
N PHE A 197 -14.20 2.29 10.51
CA PHE A 197 -13.84 0.88 10.66
C PHE A 197 -12.65 0.70 11.61
N GLN A 198 -11.61 1.51 11.44
CA GLN A 198 -10.45 1.52 12.33
C GLN A 198 -10.83 1.88 13.77
N PHE A 199 -11.69 2.88 13.97
CA PHE A 199 -12.18 3.30 15.28
C PHE A 199 -12.99 2.21 15.96
N ILE A 200 -13.95 1.59 15.25
CA ILE A 200 -14.79 0.51 15.78
C ILE A 200 -13.91 -0.68 16.17
N TYR A 201 -13.06 -1.15 15.26
CA TYR A 201 -12.20 -2.30 15.51
C TYR A 201 -11.26 -2.10 16.70
N THR A 202 -10.59 -0.94 16.77
CA THR A 202 -9.69 -0.61 17.89
C THR A 202 -10.41 -0.44 19.22
N THR A 203 -11.66 0.02 19.19
CA THR A 203 -12.50 0.13 20.39
C THR A 203 -12.92 -1.25 20.91
N ILE A 204 -13.29 -2.17 20.02
CA ILE A 204 -13.66 -3.56 20.40
C ILE A 204 -12.46 -4.31 20.98
N PHE A 205 -11.31 -4.28 20.30
CA PHE A 205 -10.06 -4.83 20.84
C PHE A 205 -9.70 -4.17 22.18
N GLY A 206 -9.87 -2.85 22.20
CA GLY A 206 -9.93 -2.00 23.37
C GLY A 206 -10.59 -2.64 24.59
N TRP A 207 -11.89 -2.93 24.46
CA TRP A 207 -12.73 -3.53 25.48
C TRP A 207 -12.19 -4.88 25.92
N TYR A 208 -11.82 -5.74 24.97
CA TYR A 208 -11.29 -7.07 25.27
C TYR A 208 -9.99 -6.99 26.10
N ALA A 209 -8.99 -6.23 25.66
CA ALA A 209 -7.73 -6.12 26.39
C ALA A 209 -7.89 -5.40 27.73
N ALA A 210 -8.79 -4.42 27.86
CA ALA A 210 -9.10 -3.81 29.16
C ALA A 210 -9.76 -4.81 30.13
N PHE A 211 -10.67 -5.65 29.63
CA PHE A 211 -11.30 -6.72 30.41
C PHE A 211 -10.27 -7.75 30.89
N VAL A 212 -9.42 -8.27 29.99
CA VAL A 212 -8.36 -9.22 30.33
C VAL A 212 -7.38 -8.59 31.34
N TYR A 213 -6.98 -7.33 31.15
CA TYR A 213 -6.10 -6.64 32.08
C TYR A 213 -6.68 -6.54 33.49
N LEU A 214 -7.95 -6.13 33.62
CA LEU A 214 -8.62 -6.02 34.92
C LEU A 214 -8.79 -7.37 35.63
N ARG A 215 -9.04 -8.43 34.85
CA ARG A 215 -9.25 -9.79 35.36
C ARG A 215 -7.95 -10.52 35.71
N THR A 216 -6.84 -10.21 35.05
CA THR A 216 -5.56 -10.91 35.22
C THR A 216 -4.47 -10.10 35.91
N GLY A 217 -4.58 -8.76 35.91
CA GLY A 217 -3.54 -7.87 36.41
C GLY A 217 -2.20 -7.94 35.68
N SER A 218 -2.14 -8.59 34.51
CA SER A 218 -0.90 -8.85 33.80
C SER A 218 -0.74 -7.95 32.58
N LEU A 219 0.22 -7.02 32.65
CA LEU A 219 0.60 -6.18 31.50
C LEU A 219 1.19 -7.03 30.37
N PHE A 220 2.00 -8.03 30.72
CA PHE A 220 2.62 -8.93 29.74
C PHE A 220 1.60 -9.77 28.98
N ALA A 221 0.51 -10.19 29.64
CA ALA A 221 -0.57 -10.90 28.96
C ALA A 221 -1.19 -10.03 27.88
N VAL A 222 -1.54 -8.78 28.20
CA VAL A 222 -2.16 -7.88 27.21
C VAL A 222 -1.22 -7.42 26.10
N ILE A 223 0.08 -7.29 26.38
CA ILE A 223 1.09 -7.03 25.33
C ILE A 223 1.13 -8.20 24.35
N LEU A 224 1.21 -9.43 24.86
CA LEU A 224 1.34 -10.61 24.00
C LEU A 224 0.06 -10.93 23.22
N ILE A 225 -1.14 -10.77 23.80
CA ILE A 225 -2.38 -10.89 23.01
C ILE A 225 -2.47 -9.80 21.95
N HIS A 226 -2.00 -8.57 22.22
CA HIS A 226 -1.96 -7.50 21.23
C HIS A 226 -1.00 -7.86 20.10
N SER A 227 0.23 -8.26 20.41
CA SER A 227 1.19 -8.77 19.41
C SER A 227 0.59 -9.92 18.59
N PHE A 228 -0.08 -10.87 19.24
CA PHE A 228 -0.75 -11.99 18.58
C PHE A 228 -1.90 -11.53 17.65
N CYS A 229 -2.76 -10.63 18.09
CA CYS A 229 -3.82 -10.05 17.24
C CYS A 229 -3.22 -9.27 16.07
N ASN A 230 -2.10 -8.56 16.29
CA ASN A 230 -1.36 -7.91 15.23
C ASN A 230 -0.69 -8.91 14.29
N CYS A 231 -0.37 -10.13 14.72
CA CYS A 231 0.08 -11.19 13.79
C CYS A 231 -1.09 -11.81 13.02
N CYS A 232 -2.24 -12.02 13.67
CA CYS A 232 -3.38 -12.70 13.04
C CYS A 232 -4.16 -11.79 12.08
N GLY A 233 -4.22 -10.48 12.34
CA GLY A 233 -5.04 -9.58 11.55
C GLY A 233 -6.54 -9.83 11.77
N LEU A 234 -7.37 -9.51 10.78
CA LEU A 234 -8.81 -9.76 10.86
C LEU A 234 -9.14 -11.13 10.25
N PRO A 235 -9.99 -11.95 10.88
CA PRO A 235 -10.48 -13.16 10.25
C PRO A 235 -11.31 -12.81 9.02
N ARG A 236 -11.31 -13.69 8.02
CA ARG A 236 -12.14 -13.58 6.83
C ARG A 236 -13.59 -13.77 7.24
N LEU A 237 -14.40 -12.72 7.13
CA LEU A 237 -15.83 -12.78 7.46
C LEU A 237 -16.71 -13.06 6.22
N TRP A 238 -16.12 -13.04 5.02
CA TRP A 238 -16.81 -13.32 3.76
C TRP A 238 -15.82 -13.84 2.68
N GLY A 239 -16.31 -14.59 1.70
CA GLY A 239 -15.51 -15.16 0.60
C GLY A 239 -15.04 -16.61 0.83
N ARG A 240 -14.38 -17.21 -0.16
CA ARG A 240 -13.87 -18.59 -0.09
C ARG A 240 -12.48 -18.66 0.55
N VAL A 241 -12.19 -19.81 1.17
CA VAL A 241 -10.85 -20.15 1.68
C VAL A 241 -10.02 -20.75 0.55
N GLU A 242 -8.84 -20.19 0.34
CA GLU A 242 -7.96 -20.50 -0.79
C GLU A 242 -6.55 -20.75 -0.25
N VAL A 243 -5.84 -21.78 -0.75
CA VAL A 243 -4.44 -22.00 -0.39
C VAL A 243 -3.58 -21.00 -1.14
N GLU A 244 -3.02 -20.05 -0.41
CA GLU A 244 -1.85 -19.32 -0.86
C GLU A 244 -0.62 -20.24 -0.71
N ILE A 245 0.03 -20.62 -1.82
CA ILE A 245 1.37 -21.23 -1.75
C ILE A 245 2.29 -20.16 -1.12
N PRO A 246 3.05 -20.46 -0.07
CA PRO A 246 3.56 -19.43 0.81
C PRO A 246 4.63 -18.57 0.14
N LEU A 247 4.31 -17.29 -0.08
CA LEU A 247 5.27 -16.19 -0.10
C LEU A 247 4.68 -15.03 0.72
N ARG A 248 4.99 -15.06 2.01
CA ARG A 248 4.79 -14.01 3.04
C ARG A 248 3.35 -13.83 3.55
N ALA A 249 3.01 -14.64 4.54
CA ALA A 249 2.10 -14.28 5.61
C ALA A 249 2.50 -12.98 6.34
N PHE A 250 1.51 -12.38 7.00
CA PHE A 250 1.56 -11.18 7.86
C PHE A 250 1.30 -9.82 7.21
N ASP A 251 0.10 -9.69 6.63
CA ASP A 251 -0.50 -8.38 6.35
C ASP A 251 -1.30 -7.91 7.58
N VAL A 252 -0.64 -7.15 8.47
CA VAL A 252 -1.34 -6.29 9.42
C VAL A 252 -0.91 -4.85 9.24
N ARG A 253 -1.91 -4.04 8.89
CA ARG A 253 -1.93 -2.58 8.92
C ARG A 253 -0.77 -1.92 8.17
N ARG A 254 -0.67 -2.20 6.88
CA ARG A 254 0.00 -1.31 5.93
C ARG A 254 -1.04 -0.68 5.01
N LYS A 255 -1.31 0.59 5.22
CA LYS A 255 -1.91 1.46 4.19
C LYS A 255 -0.82 2.49 3.93
N GLU A 256 -0.46 2.61 2.66
CA GLU A 256 0.62 3.42 2.07
C GLU A 256 1.95 2.67 1.87
N ASP A 257 1.93 1.80 0.86
CA ASP A 257 3.04 1.51 -0.05
C ASP A 257 2.39 0.91 -1.33
N GLU A 258 1.87 1.76 -2.23
CA GLU A 258 1.60 1.35 -3.61
C GLU A 258 2.94 1.33 -4.34
N ASP A 259 3.67 0.20 -4.25
CA ASP A 259 4.74 -0.23 -5.18
C ASP A 259 5.40 -1.54 -4.70
N LEU A 260 4.59 -2.55 -4.35
CA LEU A 260 5.04 -3.94 -4.26
C LEU A 260 4.01 -4.84 -4.96
N PRO A 261 4.46 -5.88 -5.69
CA PRO A 261 3.70 -6.39 -6.80
C PRO A 261 2.84 -7.56 -6.32
N SER A 262 1.54 -7.53 -6.59
CA SER A 262 0.61 -8.64 -6.33
C SER A 262 0.93 -9.86 -7.20
N GLN A 263 1.92 -10.66 -6.81
CA GLN A 263 2.18 -11.95 -7.42
C GLN A 263 0.93 -12.82 -7.20
N ARG A 264 0.12 -13.05 -8.24
CA ARG A 264 -0.92 -14.09 -8.19
C ARG A 264 -0.23 -15.45 -8.27
N ILE A 265 -0.07 -16.02 -7.09
CA ILE A 265 0.37 -17.38 -6.87
C ILE A 265 -0.73 -18.31 -7.37
N HIS A 266 -0.34 -19.42 -8.01
CA HIS A 266 -1.24 -20.47 -8.49
C HIS A 266 -2.20 -20.90 -7.37
N GLN A 267 -3.44 -20.45 -7.47
CA GLN A 267 -4.51 -20.68 -6.50
C GLN A 267 -5.00 -22.10 -6.72
N LYS A 268 -4.54 -23.04 -5.90
CA LYS A 268 -5.17 -24.35 -5.86
C LYS A 268 -6.48 -24.14 -5.10
N GLN A 269 -7.59 -23.98 -5.82
CA GLN A 269 -8.91 -23.90 -5.21
C GLN A 269 -9.11 -25.15 -4.36
N LEU A 270 -9.16 -24.97 -3.04
CA LEU A 270 -9.61 -26.02 -2.15
C LEU A 270 -11.07 -26.31 -2.45
N GLY A 271 -11.48 -27.57 -2.28
CA GLY A 271 -12.88 -27.94 -2.37
C GLY A 271 -13.72 -27.05 -1.43
N ILE A 272 -14.97 -26.79 -1.81
CA ILE A 272 -15.90 -25.95 -1.04
C ILE A 272 -16.01 -26.37 0.43
N GLU A 273 -15.77 -27.65 0.71
CA GLU A 273 -15.66 -28.27 2.02
C GLU A 273 -14.71 -27.53 2.97
N TRP A 274 -13.58 -27.01 2.49
CA TRP A 274 -12.63 -26.25 3.33
C TRP A 274 -13.16 -24.88 3.72
N THR A 275 -13.92 -24.25 2.82
CA THR A 275 -14.62 -23.00 3.12
C THR A 275 -15.72 -23.24 4.14
N ILE A 276 -16.50 -24.32 3.98
CA ILE A 276 -17.54 -24.71 4.95
C ILE A 276 -16.90 -25.00 6.31
N ALA A 277 -15.82 -25.80 6.35
CA ALA A 277 -15.10 -26.11 7.58
C ALA A 277 -14.57 -24.84 8.28
N TYR A 278 -14.01 -23.90 7.53
CA TYR A 278 -13.54 -22.62 8.07
C TYR A 278 -14.66 -21.82 8.76
N TYR A 279 -15.80 -21.64 8.10
CA TYR A 279 -16.90 -20.87 8.69
C TYR A 279 -17.54 -21.60 9.87
N LEU A 280 -17.61 -22.94 9.85
CA LEU A 280 -18.00 -23.73 11.01
C LEU A 280 -17.04 -23.52 12.19
N ILE A 281 -15.73 -23.58 11.93
CA ILE A 281 -14.69 -23.33 12.95
C ILE A 281 -14.77 -21.91 13.49
N LEU A 282 -15.08 -20.92 12.65
CA LEU A 282 -15.23 -19.53 13.07
C LEU A 282 -16.42 -19.37 14.05
N ILE A 283 -17.55 -20.01 13.76
CA ILE A 283 -18.72 -20.03 14.65
C ILE A 283 -18.42 -20.79 15.95
N VAL A 284 -17.82 -21.98 15.85
CA VAL A 284 -17.43 -22.79 17.02
C VAL A 284 -16.41 -22.04 17.88
N GLY A 285 -15.41 -21.41 17.28
CA GLY A 285 -14.41 -20.59 17.97
C GLY A 285 -15.03 -19.41 18.69
N ALA A 286 -16.00 -18.71 18.07
CA ALA A 286 -16.73 -17.63 18.73
C ALA A 286 -17.57 -18.12 19.92
N GLY A 287 -18.29 -19.25 19.78
CA GLY A 287 -19.05 -19.86 20.88
C GLY A 287 -18.16 -20.35 22.02
N ALA A 288 -17.03 -20.98 21.68
CA ALA A 288 -16.04 -21.44 22.64
C ALA A 288 -15.41 -20.24 23.37
N PHE A 289 -15.01 -19.19 22.66
CA PHE A 289 -14.50 -17.94 23.25
C PHE A 289 -15.50 -17.35 24.24
N TRP A 290 -16.79 -17.26 23.86
CA TRP A 290 -17.83 -16.77 24.75
C TRP A 290 -17.93 -17.59 26.05
N SER A 291 -17.94 -18.92 25.93
CA SER A 291 -18.00 -19.82 27.09
C SER A 291 -16.76 -19.75 27.99
N GLN A 292 -15.58 -19.50 27.41
CA GLN A 292 -14.30 -19.53 28.09
C GLN A 292 -13.81 -18.15 28.53
N LEU A 293 -14.47 -17.07 28.12
CA LEU A 293 -14.08 -15.69 28.43
C LEU A 293 -13.93 -15.44 29.93
N TRP A 294 -14.87 -15.94 30.74
CA TRP A 294 -14.82 -15.78 32.20
C TRP A 294 -13.88 -16.77 32.90
N PRO A 295 -13.94 -18.09 32.62
CA PRO A 295 -13.05 -19.07 33.25
C PRO A 295 -11.56 -18.84 32.95
N LEU A 296 -11.19 -18.58 31.69
CA LEU A 296 -9.78 -18.43 31.31
C LEU A 296 -9.17 -17.10 31.74
N THR A 297 -9.99 -16.09 32.04
CA THR A 297 -9.49 -14.82 32.60
C THR A 297 -9.51 -14.80 34.13
N GLU A 298 -9.98 -15.85 34.79
CA GLU A 298 -9.95 -15.91 36.25
C GLU A 298 -8.52 -16.05 36.77
N SER A 299 -8.15 -15.10 37.65
CA SER A 299 -6.83 -15.04 38.25
C SER A 299 -6.90 -14.47 39.67
N PRO A 300 -6.07 -14.98 40.60
CA PRO A 300 -5.88 -14.37 41.92
C PRO A 300 -5.17 -13.00 41.83
N LEU A 301 -4.58 -12.66 40.68
CA LEU A 301 -3.90 -11.39 40.42
C LEU A 301 -4.83 -10.30 39.90
N ALA A 302 -6.14 -10.58 39.76
CA ALA A 302 -7.13 -9.63 39.30
C ALA A 302 -7.05 -8.27 40.03
N LEU A 303 -7.12 -7.19 39.26
CA LEU A 303 -7.14 -5.83 39.79
C LEU A 303 -8.54 -5.41 40.23
N ALA A 304 -9.57 -6.07 39.71
CA ALA A 304 -10.95 -5.80 40.05
C ALA A 304 -11.86 -7.02 39.90
N SER A 305 -12.87 -7.11 40.77
CA SER A 305 -13.99 -8.04 40.63
C SER A 305 -15.14 -7.38 39.87
N PHE A 306 -15.81 -8.15 39.03
CA PHE A 306 -17.05 -7.74 38.37
C PHE A 306 -18.20 -8.32 39.18
N ALA A 307 -19.05 -7.47 39.76
CA ALA A 307 -20.20 -7.92 40.53
C ALA A 307 -21.16 -8.72 39.62
N ARG A 308 -21.62 -9.90 40.05
CA ARG A 308 -22.52 -10.77 39.28
C ARG A 308 -23.81 -10.07 38.83
N SER A 309 -24.27 -9.03 39.53
CA SER A 309 -25.44 -8.22 39.16
C SER A 309 -25.22 -7.28 37.97
N ALA A 310 -23.98 -6.87 37.69
CA ALA A 310 -23.67 -5.99 36.56
C ALA A 310 -23.56 -6.76 35.22
N ILE A 311 -23.29 -8.07 35.28
CA ILE A 311 -23.13 -8.95 34.12
C ILE A 311 -24.50 -9.27 33.49
N ALA A 312 -25.50 -9.57 34.31
CA ALA A 312 -26.89 -9.78 33.86
C ALA A 312 -27.49 -8.51 33.19
N ASP A 313 -27.10 -7.34 33.69
CA ASP A 313 -27.56 -6.05 33.16
C ASP A 313 -26.84 -5.67 31.83
N LEU A 314 -25.60 -6.16 31.65
CA LEU A 314 -24.83 -6.01 30.40
C LEU A 314 -25.28 -7.00 29.31
N GLU A 315 -25.60 -8.23 29.66
CA GLU A 315 -26.19 -9.22 28.74
C GLU A 315 -27.58 -8.77 28.26
N SER A 316 -28.42 -8.25 29.17
CA SER A 316 -29.71 -7.63 28.83
C SER A 316 -29.56 -6.45 27.86
N LYS A 317 -28.62 -5.54 28.12
CA LYS A 317 -28.40 -4.33 27.29
C LYS A 317 -27.76 -4.64 25.94
N ALA A 318 -26.84 -5.61 25.86
CA ALA A 318 -26.26 -6.04 24.59
C ALA A 318 -27.29 -6.74 23.69
N THR A 319 -28.17 -7.55 24.27
CA THR A 319 -29.24 -8.25 23.53
C THR A 319 -30.32 -7.28 23.04
N ALA A 320 -30.65 -6.25 23.83
CA ALA A 320 -31.57 -5.18 23.43
C ALA A 320 -31.01 -4.30 22.30
N TYR A 321 -29.70 -4.07 22.26
CA TYR A 321 -29.06 -3.29 21.18
C TYR A 321 -28.98 -4.04 19.84
N PHE A 322 -28.81 -5.37 19.85
CA PHE A 322 -28.78 -6.17 18.62
C PHE A 322 -30.17 -6.47 18.05
N SER A 323 -31.21 -6.57 18.89
CA SER A 323 -32.59 -6.81 18.42
C SER A 323 -33.21 -5.59 17.70
N HIS A 324 -32.74 -4.37 17.96
CA HIS A 324 -33.27 -3.15 17.34
C HIS A 324 -32.64 -2.79 15.99
N ALA A 325 -31.60 -3.48 15.55
CA ALA A 325 -30.89 -3.19 14.30
C ALA A 325 -31.39 -3.99 13.08
N LEU A 326 -32.39 -4.88 13.23
CA LEU A 326 -32.80 -5.84 12.20
C LEU A 326 -34.30 -5.90 11.89
N THR A 327 -35.10 -4.88 12.21
CA THR A 327 -36.50 -4.80 11.73
C THR A 327 -36.81 -3.46 11.05
N PRO A 328 -37.37 -3.46 9.82
CA PRO A 328 -37.91 -2.26 9.20
C PRO A 328 -39.39 -2.12 9.59
N ALA A 329 -39.74 -1.13 10.41
CA ALA A 329 -40.93 -0.27 10.27
C ALA A 329 -41.36 0.39 11.60
N MET A 330 -41.98 1.56 11.43
CA MET A 330 -42.88 2.30 12.33
C MET A 330 -42.26 3.27 13.35
N ILE A 331 -42.29 4.55 12.95
CA ILE A 331 -42.22 5.74 13.80
C ILE A 331 -43.51 5.79 14.65
N PRO A 332 -43.43 6.11 15.95
CA PRO A 332 -44.36 7.10 16.47
C PRO A 332 -43.72 8.20 17.32
N HIS A 333 -44.26 9.38 17.10
CA HIS A 333 -44.08 10.63 17.81
C HIS A 333 -44.21 10.49 19.33
N SER A 334 -43.24 11.02 20.08
CA SER A 334 -43.43 11.91 21.23
C SER A 334 -42.10 12.12 21.97
N PHE A 335 -41.99 13.22 22.72
CA PHE A 335 -40.85 13.61 23.55
C PHE A 335 -39.74 14.46 22.90
N PHE A 336 -40.15 15.57 22.28
CA PHE A 336 -39.44 16.84 22.45
C PHE A 336 -40.42 17.91 22.95
N LYS A 337 -40.43 18.16 24.26
CA LYS A 337 -40.94 19.41 24.85
C LYS A 337 -40.01 19.84 25.99
N ALA A 338 -39.09 20.74 25.68
CA ALA A 338 -38.69 21.83 26.57
C ALA A 338 -38.11 22.94 25.70
N ARG A 339 -38.93 23.97 25.45
CA ARG A 339 -38.54 25.25 24.84
C ARG A 339 -37.72 26.07 25.83
N LEU A 340 -36.83 26.92 25.31
CA LEU A 340 -36.64 28.34 25.68
C LEU A 340 -35.67 29.00 24.65
N PRO A 341 -35.68 30.33 24.45
CA PRO A 341 -36.42 30.98 23.37
C PRO A 341 -35.54 31.55 22.23
N ALA A 342 -36.17 31.71 21.07
CA ALA A 342 -35.61 32.37 19.90
C ALA A 342 -35.91 33.87 19.92
N SER A 343 -34.89 34.71 19.73
CA SER A 343 -35.05 36.07 19.22
C SER A 343 -34.24 36.23 17.92
N ARG A 344 -35.01 36.29 16.82
CA ARG A 344 -34.83 37.07 15.59
C ARG A 344 -33.40 37.18 15.01
N ILE A 345 -33.12 36.42 13.96
CA ILE A 345 -32.47 36.96 12.76
C ILE A 345 -33.15 36.34 11.52
N SER A 346 -33.60 37.23 10.64
CA SER A 346 -34.40 36.99 9.45
C SER A 346 -33.65 36.14 8.40
N PHE A 347 -34.23 35.02 8.00
CA PHE A 347 -33.83 34.32 6.77
C PHE A 347 -34.45 35.06 5.58
N VAL A 348 -33.61 35.76 4.83
CA VAL A 348 -33.91 36.12 3.45
C VAL A 348 -33.76 34.85 2.63
N GLN A 349 -34.89 34.29 2.17
CA GLN A 349 -34.89 33.36 1.05
C GLN A 349 -34.44 34.13 -0.20
N CYS A 350 -33.37 33.66 -0.85
CA CYS A 350 -33.13 33.97 -2.24
C CYS A 350 -32.52 32.77 -2.96
N ALA A 351 -33.29 32.28 -3.93
CA ALA A 351 -32.91 31.55 -5.13
C ALA A 351 -31.96 30.34 -5.01
N THR A 352 -32.58 29.16 -5.16
CA THR A 352 -32.03 28.03 -5.89
C THR A 352 -31.47 28.45 -7.24
N TYR A 353 -30.14 28.45 -7.39
CA TYR A 353 -29.30 28.31 -8.60
C TYR A 353 -27.86 28.38 -8.06
N THR A 354 -26.89 27.52 -8.32
CA THR A 354 -26.52 26.77 -9.52
C THR A 354 -25.68 25.56 -9.12
N THR A 355 -25.84 24.46 -9.84
CA THR A 355 -24.85 23.39 -10.01
C THR A 355 -23.42 23.91 -9.93
N SER A 356 -22.60 23.39 -9.01
CA SER A 356 -21.15 23.55 -9.07
C SER A 356 -20.70 22.94 -10.40
N ARG A 357 -20.46 23.81 -11.40
CA ARG A 357 -19.72 23.41 -12.60
C ARG A 357 -18.36 22.94 -12.11
N ARG A 358 -18.13 21.62 -12.09
CA ARG A 358 -16.77 21.08 -12.21
C ARG A 358 -16.14 21.86 -13.36
N ILE A 359 -15.05 22.56 -13.07
CA ILE A 359 -14.19 23.07 -14.14
C ILE A 359 -13.70 21.79 -14.85
N GLN A 360 -14.34 21.44 -15.97
CA GLN A 360 -13.81 20.43 -16.88
C GLN A 360 -12.62 21.10 -17.54
N ILE A 361 -11.43 20.90 -16.97
CA ILE A 361 -10.20 21.20 -17.68
C ILE A 361 -10.18 20.17 -18.82
N PRO A 362 -10.23 20.60 -20.10
CA PRO A 362 -10.16 19.67 -21.21
C PRO A 362 -8.83 18.92 -21.11
N PRO A 363 -8.81 17.61 -21.42
CA PRO A 363 -7.57 16.85 -21.39
C PRO A 363 -6.52 17.54 -22.27
N PRO A 364 -5.22 17.49 -21.92
CA PRO A 364 -4.17 18.20 -22.65
C PRO A 364 -3.87 17.58 -24.03
N PHE A 365 -4.69 16.64 -24.48
CA PHE A 365 -4.59 15.92 -25.74
C PHE A 365 -5.98 15.50 -26.23
N PRO A 366 -6.14 15.28 -27.55
CA PRO A 366 -7.35 14.73 -28.13
C PRO A 366 -7.71 13.37 -27.55
N ILE A 367 -9.00 13.11 -27.39
CA ILE A 367 -9.52 11.86 -26.81
C ILE A 367 -10.63 11.28 -27.66
N THR A 368 -10.70 9.95 -27.67
CA THR A 368 -11.82 9.17 -28.19
C THR A 368 -12.44 8.43 -27.00
N PRO A 369 -13.76 8.57 -26.73
CA PRO A 369 -14.37 7.97 -25.54
C PRO A 369 -14.16 6.45 -25.48
N THR A 370 -14.50 5.76 -26.56
CA THR A 370 -14.52 4.29 -26.61
C THR A 370 -13.72 3.79 -27.80
N CYS A 371 -13.08 2.63 -27.65
CA CYS A 371 -12.31 2.01 -28.71
C CYS A 371 -13.25 1.63 -29.89
N PRO A 372 -12.93 2.01 -31.13
CA PRO A 372 -13.70 1.58 -32.29
C PRO A 372 -13.73 0.05 -32.41
N ALA A 373 -14.86 -0.50 -32.90
CA ALA A 373 -14.98 -1.92 -33.18
C ALA A 373 -13.98 -2.34 -34.30
N PRO A 374 -13.43 -3.57 -34.24
CA PRO A 374 -12.53 -4.05 -35.28
C PRO A 374 -13.27 -4.22 -36.61
N THR A 375 -12.59 -3.92 -37.71
CA THR A 375 -13.13 -4.09 -39.08
C THR A 375 -12.83 -5.46 -39.66
N CYS A 376 -11.90 -6.20 -39.05
CA CYS A 376 -11.48 -7.52 -39.47
C CYS A 376 -11.51 -8.52 -38.30
N PRO A 377 -11.62 -9.84 -38.56
CA PRO A 377 -11.51 -10.85 -37.52
C PRO A 377 -10.15 -10.74 -36.79
N CYS A 378 -10.19 -10.80 -35.47
CA CYS A 378 -9.01 -10.83 -34.59
C CYS A 378 -9.02 -12.11 -33.75
N ALA A 379 -7.88 -12.41 -33.11
CA ALA A 379 -7.82 -13.50 -32.14
C ALA A 379 -8.89 -13.38 -31.06
N GLU A 380 -9.47 -14.50 -30.64
CA GLU A 380 -10.44 -14.50 -29.53
C GLU A 380 -9.74 -14.24 -28.19
N MET A 381 -10.46 -13.57 -27.28
CA MET A 381 -10.02 -13.37 -25.91
C MET A 381 -10.03 -14.70 -25.14
N PRO A 382 -8.89 -15.15 -24.57
CA PRO A 382 -8.83 -16.40 -23.81
C PRO A 382 -9.81 -16.43 -22.62
N ARG A 383 -10.64 -17.48 -22.53
CA ARG A 383 -11.61 -17.63 -21.44
C ARG A 383 -10.93 -17.89 -20.09
N GLY A 384 -11.55 -17.43 -19.01
CA GLY A 384 -11.12 -17.74 -17.64
C GLY A 384 -10.01 -16.85 -17.06
N LEU A 385 -9.61 -15.78 -17.76
CA LEU A 385 -8.74 -14.76 -17.16
C LEU A 385 -9.57 -13.76 -16.36
N GLU A 386 -9.38 -13.72 -15.05
CA GLU A 386 -10.02 -12.74 -14.19
C GLU A 386 -9.30 -11.37 -14.31
N ILE A 387 -9.86 -10.50 -15.13
CA ILE A 387 -9.42 -9.10 -15.30
C ILE A 387 -10.41 -8.22 -14.53
N ASP A 388 -9.90 -7.29 -13.73
CA ASP A 388 -10.73 -6.29 -13.04
C ASP A 388 -11.26 -5.31 -14.08
N HIS A 389 -12.58 -5.23 -14.25
CA HIS A 389 -13.27 -4.27 -15.12
C HIS A 389 -14.02 -3.17 -14.34
N GLU A 390 -13.99 -3.19 -13.01
CA GLU A 390 -14.81 -2.33 -12.15
C GLU A 390 -14.10 -1.02 -11.80
N GLN A 391 -12.78 -1.05 -11.59
CA GLN A 391 -12.02 0.14 -11.19
C GLN A 391 -11.81 1.11 -12.36
N ASP A 392 -11.74 2.40 -12.07
CA ASP A 392 -11.29 3.40 -13.05
C ASP A 392 -9.80 3.17 -13.36
N LEU A 393 -9.45 3.19 -14.65
CA LEU A 393 -8.07 3.02 -15.10
C LEU A 393 -7.28 4.33 -14.99
N ASN A 394 -7.93 5.49 -15.11
CA ASN A 394 -7.22 6.78 -15.16
C ASN A 394 -6.41 7.01 -13.87
N GLY A 395 -5.12 7.28 -14.03
CA GLY A 395 -4.20 7.52 -12.91
C GLY A 395 -3.69 6.26 -12.21
N THR A 396 -3.96 5.06 -12.75
CA THR A 396 -3.45 3.79 -12.18
C THR A 396 -2.06 3.41 -12.68
N MET A 397 -1.47 4.18 -13.59
CA MET A 397 -0.09 3.99 -14.07
C MET A 397 0.93 4.28 -12.95
N ALA A 398 1.96 3.44 -12.83
CA ALA A 398 3.12 3.75 -11.98
C ALA A 398 3.85 4.97 -12.54
N ALA A 399 3.98 6.05 -11.76
CA ALA A 399 4.65 7.26 -12.22
C ALA A 399 6.17 7.06 -12.30
N TYR A 400 6.76 7.41 -13.43
CA TYR A 400 8.21 7.41 -13.63
C TYR A 400 8.63 8.68 -14.38
N ALA A 401 9.89 9.08 -14.21
CA ALA A 401 10.51 10.15 -14.98
C ALA A 401 11.11 9.60 -16.28
N GLN A 402 11.72 8.41 -16.22
CA GLN A 402 12.29 7.72 -17.37
C GLN A 402 12.15 6.21 -17.25
N GLN A 403 12.00 5.56 -18.41
CA GLN A 403 12.04 4.11 -18.55
C GLN A 403 13.34 3.71 -19.23
N VAL A 404 14.10 2.83 -18.57
CA VAL A 404 15.21 2.08 -19.16
C VAL A 404 14.68 0.73 -19.61
N LEU A 405 14.58 0.56 -20.92
CA LEU A 405 14.09 -0.66 -21.55
C LEU A 405 15.27 -1.49 -22.06
N ILE A 406 15.66 -2.50 -21.30
CA ILE A 406 16.82 -3.35 -21.59
C ILE A 406 16.45 -4.35 -22.70
N ALA A 407 17.26 -4.43 -23.76
CA ALA A 407 17.10 -5.41 -24.83
C ALA A 407 17.68 -6.75 -24.38
N THR A 408 16.82 -7.76 -24.17
CA THR A 408 17.23 -9.07 -23.64
C THR A 408 17.06 -10.21 -24.64
N GLY A 409 16.23 -10.01 -25.67
CA GLY A 409 15.86 -11.04 -26.65
C GLY A 409 14.94 -12.13 -26.09
N GLN A 410 14.53 -12.05 -24.82
CA GLN A 410 13.65 -13.04 -24.18
C GLN A 410 12.18 -12.62 -24.22
N SER A 411 11.28 -13.59 -24.23
CA SER A 411 9.83 -13.35 -24.18
C SER A 411 9.25 -13.38 -22.76
N ASP A 412 10.01 -13.89 -21.78
CA ASP A 412 9.63 -13.93 -20.37
C ASP A 412 10.88 -13.83 -19.50
N TRP A 413 10.71 -13.51 -18.21
CA TRP A 413 11.79 -13.24 -17.26
C TRP A 413 11.45 -13.81 -15.89
N ARG A 414 12.41 -13.82 -14.96
CA ARG A 414 12.14 -14.11 -13.55
C ARG A 414 11.41 -12.92 -12.93
N SER A 415 10.78 -13.21 -11.80
CA SER A 415 9.97 -12.22 -11.07
C SER A 415 10.76 -11.01 -10.54
N ARG A 416 12.10 -11.08 -10.51
CA ARG A 416 13.01 -10.05 -10.01
C ARG A 416 14.13 -9.81 -11.01
N ILE A 417 14.23 -8.58 -11.49
CA ILE A 417 15.17 -8.19 -12.55
C ILE A 417 16.64 -8.36 -12.15
N GLU A 418 16.95 -8.27 -10.86
CA GLU A 418 18.29 -8.50 -10.30
C GLU A 418 18.71 -9.97 -10.24
N GLU A 419 17.75 -10.89 -10.37
CA GLU A 419 17.97 -12.33 -10.40
C GLU A 419 17.96 -12.89 -11.83
N ASP A 420 17.68 -12.05 -12.83
CA ASP A 420 17.63 -12.39 -14.24
C ASP A 420 18.99 -12.28 -14.93
N GLY A 421 19.30 -13.26 -15.78
CA GLY A 421 20.44 -13.20 -16.68
C GLY A 421 21.75 -12.84 -15.98
N GLN A 422 22.02 -13.39 -14.79
CA GLN A 422 23.19 -13.02 -13.98
C GLN A 422 24.51 -13.20 -14.75
N ASP A 423 24.56 -14.16 -15.67
CA ASP A 423 25.70 -14.46 -16.54
C ASP A 423 25.61 -13.79 -17.92
N GLN A 424 24.70 -12.83 -18.09
CA GLN A 424 24.44 -12.13 -19.34
C GLN A 424 24.62 -10.62 -19.15
N GLY A 425 25.19 -9.95 -20.15
CA GLY A 425 25.45 -8.51 -20.05
C GLY A 425 24.20 -7.67 -19.74
N TRP A 426 23.04 -8.04 -20.29
CA TRP A 426 21.77 -7.35 -20.03
C TRP A 426 21.27 -7.55 -18.59
N GLY A 427 21.55 -8.69 -17.93
CA GLY A 427 21.20 -8.92 -16.52
C GLY A 427 22.14 -8.19 -15.56
N MET A 428 23.43 -8.10 -15.91
CA MET A 428 24.39 -7.23 -15.22
C MET A 428 23.96 -5.75 -15.29
N LEU A 429 23.48 -5.28 -16.44
CA LEU A 429 22.90 -3.93 -16.57
C LEU A 429 21.71 -3.74 -15.62
N GLY A 430 20.73 -4.65 -15.65
CA GLY A 430 19.54 -4.56 -14.81
C GLY A 430 19.86 -4.52 -13.31
N SER A 431 20.69 -5.46 -12.84
CA SER A 431 21.10 -5.54 -11.44
C SER A 431 21.99 -4.36 -11.01
N GLY A 432 22.92 -3.93 -11.86
CA GLY A 432 23.79 -2.78 -11.62
C GLY A 432 23.02 -1.47 -11.51
N LEU A 433 22.10 -1.21 -12.44
CA LEU A 433 21.24 -0.03 -12.36
C LEU A 433 20.33 -0.06 -11.14
N LYS A 434 19.73 -1.20 -10.78
CA LYS A 434 18.95 -1.33 -9.53
C LYS A 434 19.77 -0.90 -8.32
N LYS A 435 21.02 -1.34 -8.19
CA LYS A 435 21.92 -0.94 -7.09
C LYS A 435 22.24 0.56 -7.06
N LEU A 436 22.22 1.24 -8.22
CA LEU A 436 22.56 2.66 -8.31
C LEU A 436 21.36 3.59 -8.10
N VAL A 437 20.23 3.34 -8.77
CA VAL A 437 19.12 4.31 -8.87
C VAL A 437 17.87 3.93 -8.07
N THR A 438 17.83 2.75 -7.46
CA THR A 438 16.70 2.34 -6.59
C THR A 438 17.05 2.35 -5.11
N ARG A 439 16.08 2.04 -4.24
CA ARG A 439 16.15 2.24 -2.78
C ARG A 439 17.47 1.76 -2.17
N GLY A 440 18.22 2.69 -1.58
CA GLY A 440 19.52 2.42 -0.95
C GLY A 440 20.72 2.65 -1.87
N GLY A 441 20.50 2.90 -3.16
CA GLY A 441 21.53 3.24 -4.13
C GLY A 441 22.03 4.68 -4.04
N LYS A 442 23.24 4.91 -4.58
CA LYS A 442 23.95 6.20 -4.56
C LYS A 442 23.15 7.34 -5.20
N TYR A 443 22.35 7.04 -6.22
CA TYR A 443 21.57 7.98 -7.01
C TYR A 443 20.06 7.78 -6.84
N ALA A 444 19.64 7.13 -5.76
CA ALA A 444 18.23 6.93 -5.46
C ALA A 444 17.55 8.28 -5.13
N ASP A 445 16.61 8.68 -5.97
CA ASP A 445 15.82 9.90 -5.77
C ASP A 445 14.32 9.58 -5.93
N PRO A 446 13.50 9.70 -4.87
CA PRO A 446 12.06 9.44 -4.96
C PRO A 446 11.32 10.44 -5.85
N TYR A 447 11.93 11.57 -6.21
CA TYR A 447 11.35 12.56 -7.11
C TYR A 447 11.80 12.39 -8.58
N ASN A 448 12.71 11.44 -8.84
CA ASN A 448 13.18 11.09 -10.18
C ASN A 448 13.17 9.56 -10.34
N SER A 449 11.96 9.01 -10.39
CA SER A 449 11.73 7.57 -10.44
C SER A 449 12.14 6.99 -11.80
N ILE A 450 13.08 6.04 -11.79
CA ILE A 450 13.56 5.34 -12.99
C ILE A 450 12.93 3.95 -13.04
N MET A 451 12.10 3.71 -14.06
CA MET A 451 11.49 2.42 -14.31
C MET A 451 12.45 1.57 -15.16
N ILE A 452 12.92 0.44 -14.62
CA ILE A 452 13.80 -0.48 -15.33
C ILE A 452 12.97 -1.70 -15.75
N THR A 453 12.93 -1.98 -17.04
CA THR A 453 12.15 -3.08 -17.62
C THR A 453 12.99 -3.84 -18.63
N ASN A 454 12.90 -5.17 -18.62
CA ASN A 454 13.41 -6.00 -19.70
C ASN A 454 12.44 -6.03 -20.89
N SER A 455 12.97 -6.28 -22.09
CA SER A 455 12.21 -6.37 -23.33
C SER A 455 12.65 -7.53 -24.21
N SER A 456 11.73 -7.98 -25.06
CA SER A 456 11.97 -9.01 -26.07
C SER A 456 12.73 -8.50 -27.29
N PHE A 457 13.16 -7.25 -27.31
CA PHE A 457 14.04 -6.74 -28.36
C PHE A 457 15.39 -7.43 -28.27
N LYS A 458 15.93 -7.81 -29.43
CA LYS A 458 17.21 -8.50 -29.50
C LYS A 458 18.32 -7.57 -28.99
N PRO A 459 19.19 -8.06 -28.08
CA PRO A 459 20.35 -7.29 -27.67
C PRO A 459 21.28 -7.08 -28.86
N ARG A 460 21.93 -5.92 -28.93
CA ARG A 460 23.07 -5.74 -29.82
C ARG A 460 24.16 -6.75 -29.43
N ALA A 461 24.73 -7.43 -30.41
CA ALA A 461 25.86 -8.33 -30.19
C ALA A 461 27.05 -7.55 -29.63
N ASP A 462 27.65 -8.06 -28.55
CA ASP A 462 28.85 -7.49 -27.95
C ASP A 462 30.02 -7.65 -28.94
N PRO A 463 30.65 -6.56 -29.43
CA PRO A 463 31.72 -6.65 -30.42
C PRO A 463 32.91 -7.51 -29.98
N GLY A 464 33.12 -7.65 -28.67
CA GLY A 464 34.19 -8.45 -28.08
C GLY A 464 33.78 -9.84 -27.57
N GLY A 465 32.48 -10.20 -27.59
CA GLY A 465 32.00 -11.51 -27.12
C GLY A 465 32.18 -11.81 -25.61
N GLU A 466 32.61 -10.83 -24.82
CA GLU A 466 32.99 -10.99 -23.40
C GLU A 466 31.92 -10.49 -22.41
N THR A 467 30.67 -10.27 -22.85
CA THR A 467 29.59 -9.69 -22.04
C THR A 467 29.94 -8.35 -21.40
N LYS A 468 30.74 -7.52 -22.09
CA LYS A 468 31.21 -6.22 -21.56
C LYS A 468 30.18 -5.10 -21.72
N THR A 469 29.26 -5.27 -22.65
CA THR A 469 28.28 -4.25 -23.01
C THR A 469 26.86 -4.81 -23.05
N ALA A 470 25.88 -3.92 -22.87
CA ALA A 470 24.47 -4.21 -23.07
C ALA A 470 23.78 -3.09 -23.85
N SER A 471 22.58 -3.35 -24.36
CA SER A 471 21.80 -2.38 -25.12
C SER A 471 20.47 -2.06 -24.44
N ALA A 472 20.05 -0.80 -24.52
CA ALA A 472 18.78 -0.36 -23.95
C ALA A 472 18.19 0.85 -24.68
N PHE A 473 16.87 0.96 -24.62
CA PHE A 473 16.11 2.13 -25.05
C PHE A 473 15.80 3.01 -23.84
N LEU A 474 15.74 4.32 -24.06
CA LEU A 474 15.41 5.33 -23.07
C LEU A 474 14.21 6.15 -23.51
N PHE A 475 13.15 6.09 -22.72
CA PHE A 475 11.93 6.87 -22.90
C PHE A 475 11.67 7.74 -21.66
N PRO A 476 11.05 8.93 -21.80
CA PRO A 476 10.55 9.55 -23.03
C PRO A 476 11.63 10.32 -23.80
N SER A 477 12.92 10.08 -23.57
CA SER A 477 14.00 10.77 -24.31
C SER A 477 14.24 10.26 -25.74
N PHE A 478 13.50 9.23 -26.18
CA PHE A 478 13.60 8.62 -27.51
C PHE A 478 15.04 8.33 -27.95
N LYS A 479 15.78 7.58 -27.13
CA LYS A 479 17.18 7.22 -27.39
C LYS A 479 17.37 5.72 -27.34
N TYR A 480 18.24 5.20 -28.19
CA TYR A 480 18.71 3.82 -28.12
C TYR A 480 20.23 3.80 -27.97
N LEU A 481 20.70 3.08 -26.96
CA LEU A 481 22.12 2.88 -26.70
C LEU A 481 22.48 1.44 -27.03
N PRO A 482 23.27 1.20 -28.09
CA PRO A 482 23.69 -0.15 -28.45
C PRO A 482 24.77 -0.73 -27.54
N ASN A 483 25.60 0.13 -26.92
CA ASN A 483 26.80 -0.30 -26.19
C ASN A 483 26.92 0.47 -24.85
N ILE A 484 26.22 0.00 -23.82
CA ILE A 484 26.33 0.49 -22.45
C ILE A 484 27.40 -0.35 -21.72
N PRO A 485 28.50 0.26 -21.24
CA PRO A 485 29.52 -0.47 -20.48
C PRO A 485 28.97 -0.93 -19.12
N LEU A 486 29.38 -2.12 -18.68
CA LEU A 486 28.81 -2.82 -17.52
C LEU A 486 29.70 -2.79 -16.28
N ASP A 487 30.93 -2.29 -16.39
CA ASP A 487 31.79 -2.01 -15.25
C ASP A 487 31.21 -0.89 -14.38
N GLU A 488 31.66 -0.81 -13.13
CA GLU A 488 31.13 0.14 -12.14
C GLU A 488 31.24 1.60 -12.59
N GLU A 489 32.37 1.98 -13.22
CA GLU A 489 32.58 3.34 -13.71
C GLU A 489 31.67 3.62 -14.92
N GLY A 490 31.53 2.66 -15.83
CA GLY A 490 30.62 2.69 -16.97
C GLY A 490 29.16 2.91 -16.59
N LEU A 491 28.65 2.14 -15.62
CA LEU A 491 27.28 2.25 -15.12
C LEU A 491 27.04 3.58 -14.40
N GLU A 492 28.01 4.06 -13.61
CA GLU A 492 27.93 5.36 -12.96
C GLU A 492 27.94 6.49 -14.00
N ARG A 493 28.78 6.40 -15.04
CA ARG A 493 28.84 7.36 -16.14
C ARG A 493 27.52 7.38 -16.92
N PHE A 494 26.95 6.22 -17.23
CA PHE A 494 25.65 6.09 -17.88
C PHE A 494 24.53 6.73 -17.05
N THR A 495 24.51 6.45 -15.74
CA THR A 495 23.54 7.03 -14.81
C THR A 495 23.59 8.55 -14.80
N LYS A 496 24.80 9.14 -14.68
CA LYS A 496 25.00 10.60 -14.70
C LYS A 496 24.65 11.21 -16.06
N ALA A 497 24.98 10.54 -17.16
CA ALA A 497 24.76 11.04 -18.51
C ALA A 497 23.27 11.10 -18.88
N PHE A 498 22.48 10.10 -18.48
CA PHE A 498 21.13 9.89 -19.01
C PHE A 498 20.00 9.80 -17.98
N LEU A 499 20.25 9.31 -16.77
CA LEU A 499 19.18 8.92 -15.82
C LEU A 499 18.88 9.96 -14.74
N LEU A 500 19.89 10.75 -14.33
CA LEU A 500 19.69 11.82 -13.35
C LEU A 500 18.77 12.93 -13.91
N PRO A 501 18.07 13.72 -13.07
CA PRO A 501 17.22 14.80 -13.55
C PRO A 501 18.03 16.02 -14.03
N HIS A 502 17.50 16.79 -14.99
CA HIS A 502 18.09 18.09 -15.38
C HIS A 502 17.99 19.13 -14.25
N LYS A 503 16.88 19.09 -13.51
CA LYS A 503 16.61 19.98 -12.38
C LYS A 503 16.28 19.15 -11.16
N VAL A 504 17.06 19.35 -10.10
CA VAL A 504 16.81 18.70 -8.81
C VAL A 504 15.52 19.24 -8.21
N HIS A 505 14.70 18.34 -7.67
CA HIS A 505 13.44 18.70 -7.02
C HIS A 505 13.68 19.61 -5.80
N LYS A 506 12.78 20.58 -5.56
CA LYS A 506 12.90 21.57 -4.45
C LYS A 506 12.99 20.92 -3.07
N ALA A 507 12.50 19.70 -2.92
CA ALA A 507 12.64 18.93 -1.67
C ALA A 507 14.10 18.74 -1.24
N HIS A 508 15.05 18.79 -2.18
CA HIS A 508 16.48 18.66 -1.92
C HIS A 508 17.17 19.97 -1.58
N ASP A 509 16.47 21.11 -1.47
CA ASP A 509 17.06 22.41 -1.13
C ASP A 509 17.73 22.43 0.25
N VAL A 510 17.44 21.44 1.10
CA VAL A 510 18.12 21.20 2.38
C VAL A 510 19.55 20.66 2.23
N LEU A 511 19.90 20.14 1.05
CA LEU A 511 21.22 19.56 0.78
C LEU A 511 22.23 20.65 0.35
N PRO A 512 23.53 20.46 0.66
CA PRO A 512 24.59 21.35 0.18
C PRO A 512 24.55 21.51 -1.35
N ALA A 513 24.96 22.68 -1.85
CA ALA A 513 24.97 22.97 -3.28
C ALA A 513 25.79 21.94 -4.08
N SER A 514 26.96 21.53 -3.56
CA SER A 514 27.80 20.49 -4.17
C SER A 514 27.04 19.18 -4.37
N LYS A 515 26.31 18.73 -3.35
CA LYS A 515 25.52 17.49 -3.44
C LYS A 515 24.37 17.60 -4.42
N ARG A 516 23.72 18.77 -4.49
CA ARG A 516 22.67 19.04 -5.49
C ARG A 516 23.23 19.03 -6.92
N GLU A 517 24.43 19.54 -7.16
CA GLU A 517 25.06 19.45 -8.49
C GLU A 517 25.42 18.01 -8.87
N GLU A 518 25.89 17.19 -7.93
CA GLU A 518 26.14 15.75 -8.18
C GLU A 518 24.87 14.97 -8.56
N MET A 519 23.70 15.44 -8.13
CA MET A 519 22.41 14.83 -8.43
C MET A 519 21.82 15.28 -9.77
N LYS A 520 22.49 16.16 -10.51
CA LYS A 520 22.03 16.61 -11.82
C LYS A 520 22.60 15.76 -12.94
N ARG A 521 21.82 15.66 -14.03
CA ARG A 521 22.27 15.11 -15.30
C ARG A 521 23.48 15.86 -15.82
N GLN A 522 24.50 15.11 -16.22
CA GLN A 522 25.71 15.61 -16.85
C GLN A 522 25.64 15.31 -18.35
N SER A 523 24.87 16.11 -19.09
CA SER A 523 24.64 15.89 -20.53
C SER A 523 25.93 15.84 -21.36
N ALA A 524 26.99 16.51 -20.92
CA ALA A 524 28.30 16.46 -21.58
C ALA A 524 28.89 15.05 -21.66
N LEU A 525 28.54 14.15 -20.72
CA LEU A 525 28.98 12.76 -20.74
C LEU A 525 28.27 11.91 -21.81
N GLN A 526 27.20 12.39 -22.44
CA GLN A 526 26.51 11.61 -23.47
C GLN A 526 27.40 11.37 -24.70
N SER A 527 28.37 12.24 -24.97
CA SER A 527 29.36 12.07 -26.04
C SER A 527 30.27 10.86 -25.84
N SER A 528 30.38 10.33 -24.62
CA SER A 528 31.18 9.14 -24.33
C SER A 528 30.48 7.82 -24.71
N PHE A 529 29.26 7.87 -25.27
CA PHE A 529 28.48 6.70 -25.67
C PHE A 529 28.37 6.65 -27.21
N PRO A 530 29.39 6.14 -27.91
CA PRO A 530 29.38 6.07 -29.36
C PRO A 530 28.28 5.13 -29.87
N GLY A 531 27.67 5.50 -31.00
CA GLY A 531 26.58 4.75 -31.59
C GLY A 531 25.22 4.98 -30.94
N LEU A 532 25.08 5.97 -30.05
CA LEU A 532 23.76 6.47 -29.61
C LEU A 532 22.89 6.80 -30.83
N ILE A 533 21.68 6.24 -30.87
CA ILE A 533 20.68 6.51 -31.91
C ILE A 533 19.53 7.31 -31.30
N GLU A 534 19.17 8.43 -31.90
CA GLU A 534 17.92 9.14 -31.59
C GLU A 534 16.77 8.48 -32.38
N LEU A 535 15.75 8.03 -31.66
CA LEU A 535 14.58 7.36 -32.21
C LEU A 535 13.60 8.42 -32.72
N ARG A 536 13.71 8.77 -33.99
CA ARG A 536 12.91 9.87 -34.55
C ARG A 536 11.64 9.37 -35.21
N HIS A 537 11.60 8.16 -35.76
CA HIS A 537 10.54 7.79 -36.70
C HIS A 537 9.62 6.66 -36.24
N SER A 538 10.13 5.70 -35.45
CA SER A 538 9.41 4.46 -35.19
C SER A 538 8.57 4.52 -33.92
N PRO A 539 7.22 4.40 -34.01
CA PRO A 539 6.41 4.18 -32.82
C PRO A 539 6.82 2.87 -32.15
N THR A 540 6.87 2.89 -30.82
CA THR A 540 7.29 1.74 -30.01
C THR A 540 6.15 1.27 -29.13
N VAL A 541 5.65 0.07 -29.41
CA VAL A 541 4.58 -0.62 -28.70
C VAL A 541 5.19 -1.67 -27.77
N LEU A 542 4.98 -1.49 -26.47
CA LEU A 542 5.51 -2.36 -25.41
C LEU A 542 4.36 -3.02 -24.68
N ILE A 543 4.35 -4.35 -24.64
CA ILE A 543 3.23 -5.13 -24.14
C ILE A 543 3.70 -5.94 -22.95
N CYS A 544 3.04 -5.84 -21.80
CA CYS A 544 3.42 -6.63 -20.64
C CYS A 544 3.17 -8.12 -20.91
N GLY A 545 4.25 -8.90 -21.01
CA GLY A 545 4.23 -10.34 -21.32
C GLY A 545 4.79 -11.22 -20.21
N HIS A 546 4.97 -10.67 -19.00
CA HIS A 546 5.71 -11.32 -17.92
C HIS A 546 4.90 -12.44 -17.24
N GLY A 547 5.02 -13.67 -17.76
CA GLY A 547 4.26 -14.84 -17.34
C GLY A 547 4.65 -15.37 -15.97
N HIS A 548 5.94 -15.41 -15.65
CA HIS A 548 6.42 -15.82 -14.31
C HIS A 548 5.97 -14.87 -13.20
N ARG A 549 5.61 -13.62 -13.52
CA ARG A 549 5.08 -12.66 -12.54
C ARG A 549 3.56 -12.76 -12.43
N ASP A 550 2.86 -12.85 -13.56
CA ASP A 550 1.42 -12.99 -13.61
C ASP A 550 0.98 -13.73 -14.89
N GLN A 551 0.26 -14.83 -14.69
CA GLN A 551 -0.20 -15.69 -15.79
C GLN A 551 -1.06 -14.94 -16.82
N ARG A 552 -1.85 -13.93 -16.40
CA ARG A 552 -2.70 -13.18 -17.34
C ARG A 552 -1.86 -12.37 -18.31
N CYS A 553 -0.80 -11.71 -17.83
CA CYS A 553 0.14 -11.02 -18.71
C CYS A 553 0.91 -12.01 -19.61
N GLY A 554 1.32 -13.17 -19.08
CA GLY A 554 1.98 -14.22 -19.87
C GLY A 554 1.12 -14.77 -21.01
N ILE A 555 -0.20 -14.89 -20.80
CA ILE A 555 -1.15 -15.33 -21.82
C ILE A 555 -1.50 -14.21 -22.80
N MET A 556 -1.83 -13.02 -22.29
CA MET A 556 -2.27 -11.88 -23.11
C MET A 556 -1.14 -11.28 -23.94
N GLY A 557 0.09 -11.25 -23.42
CA GLY A 557 1.21 -10.55 -24.03
C GLY A 557 1.52 -11.02 -25.46
N PRO A 558 1.85 -12.29 -25.68
CA PRO A 558 2.14 -12.83 -27.01
C PRO A 558 0.98 -12.66 -28.00
N LEU A 559 -0.26 -12.82 -27.51
CA LEU A 559 -1.47 -12.66 -28.32
C LEU A 559 -1.62 -11.22 -28.80
N LEU A 560 -1.49 -10.25 -27.90
CA LEU A 560 -1.52 -8.83 -28.26
C LEU A 560 -0.34 -8.45 -29.16
N GLN A 561 0.86 -9.01 -28.93
CA GLN A 561 2.02 -8.74 -29.78
C GLN A 561 1.77 -9.17 -31.23
N ALA A 562 1.21 -10.37 -31.43
CA ALA A 562 0.85 -10.86 -32.75
C ALA A 562 -0.19 -9.94 -33.43
N GLU A 563 -1.24 -9.54 -32.71
CA GLU A 563 -2.27 -8.66 -33.23
C GLU A 563 -1.74 -7.26 -33.56
N PHE A 564 -0.88 -6.66 -32.71
CA PHE A 564 -0.28 -5.36 -33.00
C PHE A 564 0.60 -5.42 -34.23
N ARG A 565 1.42 -6.47 -34.38
CA ARG A 565 2.24 -6.67 -35.59
C ARG A 565 1.37 -6.79 -36.83
N ARG A 566 0.27 -7.56 -36.77
CA ARG A 566 -0.69 -7.72 -37.87
C ARG A 566 -1.33 -6.39 -38.24
N ALA A 567 -1.90 -5.67 -37.26
CA ALA A 567 -2.58 -4.40 -37.49
C ALA A 567 -1.64 -3.32 -38.05
N LEU A 568 -0.41 -3.23 -37.54
CA LEU A 568 0.61 -2.30 -38.03
C LEU A 568 1.08 -2.64 -39.46
N LYS A 569 1.27 -3.93 -39.79
CA LYS A 569 1.60 -4.37 -41.15
C LYS A 569 0.50 -4.01 -42.16
N ASN A 570 -0.77 -4.15 -41.78
CA ASN A 570 -1.91 -3.83 -42.65
C ASN A 570 -1.96 -2.35 -43.06
N ILE A 571 -1.42 -1.45 -42.23
CA ILE A 571 -1.35 -0.01 -42.54
C ILE A 571 0.03 0.42 -43.06
N GLY A 572 0.90 -0.54 -43.43
CA GLY A 572 2.17 -0.28 -44.11
C GLY A 572 3.42 -0.18 -43.22
N PHE A 573 3.33 -0.47 -41.92
CA PHE A 573 4.53 -0.54 -41.07
C PHE A 573 5.22 -1.90 -41.17
N THR A 574 6.55 -1.86 -41.31
CA THR A 574 7.40 -3.01 -41.01
C THR A 574 7.51 -3.19 -39.50
N THR A 575 7.44 -4.43 -39.00
CA THR A 575 7.54 -4.74 -37.56
C THR A 575 8.54 -5.85 -37.23
N ASP A 576 9.19 -6.40 -38.26
CA ASP A 576 10.21 -7.43 -38.16
C ASP A 576 11.55 -6.90 -38.70
N GLY A 577 12.64 -7.58 -38.34
CA GLY A 577 14.01 -7.24 -38.75
C GLY A 577 14.84 -6.63 -37.62
N ASP A 578 16.12 -6.34 -37.91
CA ASP A 578 17.07 -5.77 -36.95
C ASP A 578 17.13 -4.23 -37.01
N LYS A 579 16.15 -3.60 -37.67
CA LYS A 579 16.00 -2.14 -37.75
C LYS A 579 15.52 -1.62 -36.40
N VAL A 580 16.24 -0.66 -35.83
CA VAL A 580 15.89 -0.04 -34.55
C VAL A 580 15.02 1.21 -34.74
N ASP A 581 15.30 1.98 -35.79
CA ASP A 581 14.52 3.15 -36.17
C ASP A 581 14.47 3.36 -37.70
N GLY A 582 13.36 3.92 -38.19
CA GLY A 582 13.27 4.61 -39.47
C GLY A 582 11.84 4.75 -39.98
N PRO A 583 11.63 5.50 -41.07
CA PRO A 583 10.30 5.71 -41.64
C PRO A 583 9.63 4.37 -42.01
N GLY A 584 8.32 4.27 -41.76
CA GLY A 584 7.53 3.06 -42.04
C GLY A 584 7.93 1.84 -41.21
N HIS A 585 8.58 2.03 -40.07
CA HIS A 585 8.93 0.96 -39.13
C HIS A 585 8.28 1.18 -37.77
N ALA A 586 7.86 0.11 -37.10
CA ALA A 586 7.27 0.15 -35.76
C ALA A 586 7.87 -0.96 -34.89
N ASN A 587 8.32 -0.60 -33.69
CA ASN A 587 8.89 -1.54 -32.74
C ASN A 587 7.77 -2.18 -31.92
N VAL A 588 7.62 -3.50 -31.95
CA VAL A 588 6.60 -4.22 -31.15
C VAL A 588 7.27 -5.30 -30.29
N GLY A 589 7.32 -5.07 -28.99
CA GLY A 589 8.05 -5.91 -28.03
C GLY A 589 7.21 -6.33 -26.82
N LEU A 590 7.51 -7.51 -26.28
CA LEU A 590 7.07 -7.88 -24.94
C LEU A 590 7.99 -7.21 -23.93
N ILE A 591 7.44 -6.88 -22.77
CA ILE A 591 8.19 -6.32 -21.65
C ILE A 591 7.87 -7.01 -20.34
N SER A 592 8.83 -6.92 -19.42
CA SER A 592 8.69 -7.35 -18.02
C SER A 592 7.60 -6.55 -17.30
N HIS A 593 7.41 -6.82 -16.00
CA HIS A 593 6.24 -6.34 -15.28
C HIS A 593 6.31 -4.83 -15.01
N ILE A 594 5.25 -4.12 -15.35
CA ILE A 594 5.12 -2.65 -15.18
C ILE A 594 4.05 -2.24 -14.17
N GLY A 595 3.57 -3.17 -13.34
CA GLY A 595 2.45 -2.94 -12.44
C GLY A 595 1.08 -3.06 -13.12
N GLY A 596 0.03 -3.25 -12.32
CA GLY A 596 -1.35 -3.29 -12.81
C GLY A 596 -1.75 -4.57 -13.56
N HIS A 597 -1.20 -5.75 -13.23
CA HIS A 597 -1.62 -7.02 -13.85
C HIS A 597 -3.11 -7.35 -13.61
N LYS A 598 -3.77 -6.70 -12.62
CA LYS A 598 -5.23 -6.81 -12.43
C LYS A 598 -6.00 -6.26 -13.63
N TYR A 599 -5.37 -5.39 -14.41
CA TYR A 599 -5.85 -4.81 -15.66
C TYR A 599 -5.11 -5.41 -16.86
N ALA A 600 -4.87 -6.73 -16.86
CA ALA A 600 -4.10 -7.42 -17.89
C ALA A 600 -4.47 -7.00 -19.32
N GLY A 601 -3.50 -7.07 -20.23
CA GLY A 601 -3.52 -6.29 -21.46
C GLY A 601 -2.94 -4.90 -21.25
N ASN A 602 -1.83 -4.82 -20.51
CA ASN A 602 -1.11 -3.56 -20.29
C ASN A 602 -0.19 -3.27 -21.47
N VAL A 603 -0.37 -2.10 -22.09
CA VAL A 603 0.36 -1.67 -23.29
C VAL A 603 0.87 -0.25 -23.10
N ILE A 604 2.13 0.00 -23.41
CA ILE A 604 2.73 1.33 -23.49
C ILE A 604 3.02 1.64 -24.96
N ILE A 605 2.59 2.80 -25.44
CA ILE A 605 2.86 3.27 -26.79
C ILE A 605 3.66 4.56 -26.70
N TYR A 606 4.91 4.51 -27.13
CA TYR A 606 5.75 5.70 -27.30
C TYR A 606 5.70 6.19 -28.73
N LEU A 607 5.30 7.45 -28.90
CA LEU A 607 5.21 8.12 -30.21
C LEU A 607 6.40 9.07 -30.38
N PRO A 608 7.23 8.87 -31.40
CA PRO A 608 8.48 9.59 -31.52
C PRO A 608 8.26 11.05 -31.95
N PRO A 609 9.18 11.96 -31.60
CA PRO A 609 9.01 13.40 -31.78
C PRO A 609 8.79 13.86 -33.24
N SER A 610 9.23 13.09 -34.25
CA SER A 610 9.05 13.49 -35.66
C SER A 610 7.63 13.32 -36.19
N MET A 611 6.72 12.69 -35.43
CA MET A 611 5.31 12.60 -35.79
C MET A 611 4.57 13.90 -35.46
N GLU A 612 5.07 15.06 -35.94
CA GLU A 612 4.61 16.40 -35.53
C GLU A 612 3.11 16.66 -35.77
N SER A 613 2.50 16.00 -36.77
CA SER A 613 1.06 16.07 -37.03
C SER A 613 0.22 15.32 -35.99
N ASN A 614 0.83 14.46 -35.19
CA ASN A 614 0.20 13.67 -34.14
C ASN A 614 0.31 14.43 -32.80
N ALA A 615 -0.83 14.75 -32.18
CA ALA A 615 -0.89 15.48 -30.91
C ALA A 615 -0.22 14.75 -29.72
N LEU A 616 0.11 13.47 -29.89
CA LEU A 616 0.80 12.61 -28.92
C LEU A 616 2.29 12.45 -29.22
N SER A 617 2.83 13.17 -30.21
CA SER A 617 4.26 13.21 -30.50
C SER A 617 5.10 13.53 -29.26
N GLY A 618 6.16 12.74 -29.04
CA GLY A 618 7.03 12.86 -27.87
C GLY A 618 6.44 12.29 -26.57
N LYS A 619 5.27 11.63 -26.62
CA LYS A 619 4.57 11.12 -25.43
C LYS A 619 4.55 9.59 -25.38
N GLY A 620 4.45 9.06 -24.17
CA GLY A 620 4.18 7.65 -23.89
C GLY A 620 2.79 7.47 -23.30
N ILE A 621 1.96 6.62 -23.90
CA ILE A 621 0.56 6.40 -23.51
C ILE A 621 0.40 5.00 -22.94
N TRP A 622 -0.18 4.89 -21.75
CA TRP A 622 -0.45 3.60 -21.10
C TRP A 622 -1.91 3.21 -21.23
N TYR A 623 -2.11 1.99 -21.69
CA TYR A 623 -3.39 1.31 -21.73
C TYR A 623 -3.41 0.09 -20.82
N GLY A 624 -4.60 -0.25 -20.31
CA GLY A 624 -4.91 -1.50 -19.62
C GLY A 624 -6.19 -2.11 -20.15
N ARG A 625 -6.45 -3.38 -19.80
CA ARG A 625 -7.62 -4.13 -20.30
C ARG A 625 -7.68 -4.20 -21.83
N VAL A 626 -6.52 -4.13 -22.50
CA VAL A 626 -6.45 -4.26 -23.95
C VAL A 626 -6.71 -5.71 -24.32
N GLU A 627 -7.62 -5.91 -25.25
CA GLU A 627 -7.97 -7.21 -25.83
C GLU A 627 -7.59 -7.19 -27.31
N PRO A 628 -7.42 -8.36 -27.95
CA PRO A 628 -7.17 -8.44 -29.40
C PRO A 628 -8.13 -7.59 -30.25
N LYS A 629 -9.42 -7.53 -29.90
CA LYS A 629 -10.43 -6.69 -30.60
C LYS A 629 -10.17 -5.18 -30.52
N HIS A 630 -9.43 -4.71 -29.52
CA HIS A 630 -9.14 -3.29 -29.33
C HIS A 630 -7.89 -2.83 -30.11
N VAL A 631 -7.05 -3.76 -30.58
CA VAL A 631 -5.74 -3.45 -31.16
C VAL A 631 -5.85 -2.57 -32.41
N GLU A 632 -6.76 -2.89 -33.32
CA GLU A 632 -6.98 -2.12 -34.54
C GLU A 632 -7.42 -0.68 -34.22
N GLY A 633 -8.35 -0.53 -33.28
CA GLY A 633 -8.79 0.77 -32.80
C GLY A 633 -7.66 1.58 -32.15
N ILE A 634 -6.79 0.95 -31.36
CA ILE A 634 -5.62 1.61 -30.76
C ILE A 634 -4.63 2.07 -31.83
N VAL A 635 -4.33 1.24 -32.84
CA VAL A 635 -3.43 1.62 -33.94
C VAL A 635 -3.99 2.82 -34.69
N LYS A 636 -5.28 2.82 -35.03
CA LYS A 636 -5.92 3.93 -35.73
C LYS A 636 -5.97 5.20 -34.88
N GLU A 637 -6.57 5.13 -33.70
CA GLU A 637 -6.84 6.30 -32.88
C GLU A 637 -5.56 6.89 -32.28
N THR A 638 -4.66 6.06 -31.76
CA THR A 638 -3.49 6.54 -31.03
C THR A 638 -2.26 6.72 -31.91
N ILE A 639 -1.93 5.73 -32.76
CA ILE A 639 -0.70 5.79 -33.56
C ILE A 639 -0.87 6.70 -34.78
N LEU A 640 -1.99 6.63 -35.49
CA LEU A 640 -2.23 7.46 -36.66
C LEU A 640 -2.82 8.82 -36.30
N ASP A 641 -3.91 8.83 -35.53
CA ASP A 641 -4.72 10.03 -35.35
C ASP A 641 -4.36 10.88 -34.12
N GLY A 642 -3.47 10.40 -33.25
CA GLY A 642 -3.02 11.14 -32.07
C GLY A 642 -4.10 11.39 -31.02
N ARG A 643 -5.03 10.44 -30.88
CA ARG A 643 -6.11 10.45 -29.87
C ARG A 643 -5.91 9.35 -28.84
N VAL A 644 -6.19 9.69 -27.57
CA VAL A 644 -6.17 8.74 -26.46
C VAL A 644 -7.55 8.10 -26.29
N ILE A 645 -7.61 6.77 -26.21
CA ILE A 645 -8.84 6.03 -25.97
C ILE A 645 -9.12 6.01 -24.46
N ARG A 646 -10.14 6.74 -24.02
CA ARG A 646 -10.43 6.95 -22.59
C ARG A 646 -10.68 5.64 -21.84
N ASP A 647 -11.47 4.73 -22.40
CA ASP A 647 -11.89 3.49 -21.72
C ASP A 647 -10.75 2.57 -21.29
N HIS A 648 -9.58 2.68 -21.95
CA HIS A 648 -8.40 1.88 -21.66
C HIS A 648 -7.29 2.69 -20.97
N PHE A 649 -7.40 4.01 -20.92
CA PHE A 649 -6.31 4.89 -20.53
C PHE A 649 -5.96 4.77 -19.05
N ARG A 650 -4.69 4.47 -18.78
CA ARG A 650 -4.14 4.39 -17.42
C ARG A 650 -3.37 5.63 -16.98
N GLY A 651 -2.81 6.35 -17.94
CA GLY A 651 -1.91 7.47 -17.73
C GLY A 651 -1.01 7.68 -18.94
N GLY A 652 -0.26 8.77 -18.94
CA GLY A 652 0.78 8.98 -19.94
C GLY A 652 1.99 9.69 -19.36
N ILE A 653 3.03 9.80 -20.15
CA ILE A 653 4.27 10.47 -19.79
C ILE A 653 4.73 11.35 -20.95
N GLU A 654 5.28 12.50 -20.62
CA GLU A 654 6.04 13.39 -21.49
C GLU A 654 7.27 13.90 -20.74
N GLU A 655 8.14 14.65 -21.42
CA GLU A 655 9.38 15.15 -20.80
C GLU A 655 9.12 16.04 -19.56
N SER A 656 8.00 16.76 -19.53
CA SER A 656 7.56 17.58 -18.40
C SER A 656 6.95 16.80 -17.23
N GLY A 657 6.57 15.54 -17.42
CA GLY A 657 6.01 14.70 -16.36
C GLY A 657 4.84 13.81 -16.78
N VAL A 658 3.95 13.53 -15.83
CA VAL A 658 2.85 12.56 -15.99
C VAL A 658 1.59 13.23 -16.51
N LEU A 659 0.95 12.59 -17.47
CA LEU A 659 -0.30 12.97 -18.11
C LEU A 659 -1.48 12.20 -17.49
N ARG A 660 -2.60 12.90 -17.26
CA ARG A 660 -3.86 12.35 -16.71
C ARG A 660 -5.06 12.99 -17.41
N LEU A 661 -6.19 12.29 -17.40
CA LEU A 661 -7.49 12.81 -17.88
C LEU A 661 -8.24 13.58 -16.81
#